data_AF-A0A845V0H3-F1
#
_entry.id   AF-A0A845V0H3-F1
#
_cell.length_a   1.000
_cell.length_b   1.000
_cell.length_c   1.000
_cell.angle_alpha   90.00
_cell.angle_beta   90.00
_cell.angle_gamma   90.00
#
_symmetry.space_group_name_H-M   'P 1'
#
loop_
_entity.id
_entity.type
_entity.pdbx_description
1 polymer ?
#
loop_
_entity_poly.entity_id
_entity_poly.type
_entity_poly.pdbx_seq_one_letter_code
_entity_poly.pdbx_strand_id
1 'polypeptide(L)'
;MITQYARNWARLGTVCGAALAVLLFSASAFAESSDRGELREQARPAATERVQGAQGVAVSEEEQRFYKGMPDSFREVYDPEGKLPVEEPVDARLERIGDRTRLPEEVRPFIVDVTFDGAVPTLFFEVADENGAGVADIESVRIGVTAVKLAPGSDGKTDHWQGYFYRDDNGVTDAQVSTYGGGTLENLGGGNYSFTLDVGLDEVSDIPFEPQLTHRMGIELRNVEILGQQLSNSQSGDSWFEIQPATGETEGIPTRRIATQENCVGCHASEEFSFHGGPRKTVEYCVTCHTDGDIDGGTGNSISFTTMVHAIHSPELQDEPYAVVGFGDRLHSYEGVTYPQDVRNCTTCHSPDNEATPQAEWVDDRGTAEQCASCHTNLAFDDTGLTNGNRQHAAGAQPNSTCAACHSKAGLMESNLEAHVIPSQAAAKRFQYNVLEVTNTSEGDSPVVTFSVTDPTNDDAPYDMTTHPAFSGSGEASVNISFVWPNADFTNVANDDGTDVTGRPVAQARRIAVAPGSGFELPTGVFDNGDGTYTLDSSMLNPPIVIPSTTPALGSGSILMEGHPAGDFSGQVGVFEDSVPVTSALVPFAINDEEPAARRVVVSLEKCQDCHNVNDGLAFHGGNRADNNEACASCHNPNSTDLYRRPADPDGVANGVSEATVDGLEEATVNYAYMIHAIHAPEVRETEYTAYGFGGTPHSYGEVTYPKRDGDCLACHVEGTYYGAPEGALGTTVNSGATVLEETPQFFLGAAEYAPSEEVATNWNDDNKFSPQAAACVACHDSEIAVEHMSVRGEGGISFGNSFLDNPDPFDDPDTQERINNAGPENCVFCHGQGAFADVDEAHGLK
;
A
#
# COMPACT_ATOMS: atom_id res chain seq x y z
N MET A 1 20.22 31.91 -12.17
CA MET A 1 19.06 31.84 -13.06
C MET A 1 17.87 32.55 -12.43
N ILE A 2 17.92 33.88 -12.37
CA ILE A 2 16.84 34.74 -11.86
C ILE A 2 16.73 35.86 -12.88
N THR A 3 15.82 35.72 -13.86
CA THR A 3 15.21 36.76 -14.72
C THR A 3 14.65 36.14 -16.01
N GLN A 4 13.58 35.34 -15.94
CA GLN A 4 12.77 35.09 -17.14
C GLN A 4 11.31 34.62 -16.94
N TYR A 5 10.64 35.03 -15.86
CA TYR A 5 9.18 34.79 -15.69
C TYR A 5 8.43 36.07 -15.32
N ALA A 6 8.47 37.06 -16.21
CA ALA A 6 7.62 38.23 -16.15
C ALA A 6 7.27 38.71 -17.56
N ARG A 7 6.43 37.94 -18.25
CA ARG A 7 5.70 38.32 -19.48
C ARG A 7 4.70 37.22 -19.79
N ASN A 8 3.44 37.41 -19.38
CA ASN A 8 2.22 37.00 -20.12
C ASN A 8 0.90 37.10 -19.31
N TRP A 9 0.86 37.83 -18.19
CA TRP A 9 -0.41 38.21 -17.54
C TRP A 9 -0.95 39.56 -18.04
N ALA A 10 -1.18 39.67 -19.35
CA ALA A 10 -1.87 40.82 -19.93
C ALA A 10 -2.54 40.45 -21.26
N ARG A 11 -3.68 39.77 -21.20
CA ARG A 11 -4.77 39.81 -22.20
C ARG A 11 -5.94 38.96 -21.71
N LEU A 12 -7.11 39.60 -21.61
CA LEU A 12 -8.48 39.05 -21.46
C LEU A 12 -9.20 39.48 -20.18
N GLY A 13 -9.29 40.79 -19.97
CA GLY A 13 -10.53 41.39 -19.51
C GLY A 13 -11.31 41.86 -20.74
N THR A 14 -12.57 41.43 -20.87
CA THR A 14 -13.77 42.15 -21.35
C THR A 14 -14.74 41.12 -21.94
N VAL A 15 -15.89 40.90 -21.30
CA VAL A 15 -17.24 40.92 -21.89
C VAL A 15 -18.28 40.58 -20.79
N CYS A 16 -19.27 41.47 -20.68
CA CYS A 16 -20.60 41.31 -20.08
C CYS A 16 -20.76 41.36 -18.55
N GLY A 17 -20.92 42.59 -18.05
CA GLY A 17 -21.96 42.89 -17.07
C GLY A 17 -23.25 43.33 -17.77
N ALA A 18 -24.38 42.71 -17.41
CA ALA A 18 -25.73 43.28 -17.51
C ALA A 18 -26.74 42.39 -16.76
N ALA A 19 -27.12 42.79 -15.53
CA ALA A 19 -28.50 42.84 -15.02
C ALA A 19 -28.51 42.75 -13.48
N LEU A 20 -28.65 43.92 -12.86
CA LEU A 20 -29.00 44.10 -11.45
C LEU A 20 -30.40 44.74 -11.39
N ALA A 21 -31.12 44.42 -10.31
CA ALA A 21 -32.27 45.12 -9.70
C ALA A 21 -33.69 44.61 -10.01
N VAL A 22 -34.37 44.08 -8.98
CA VAL A 22 -35.52 44.68 -8.20
C VAL A 22 -35.78 43.77 -6.97
N LEU A 23 -35.24 44.05 -5.77
CA LEU A 23 -35.89 44.69 -4.58
C LEU A 23 -37.23 44.06 -4.12
N LEU A 24 -37.21 43.22 -3.06
CA LEU A 24 -37.57 43.50 -1.63
C LEU A 24 -39.08 43.52 -1.28
N PHE A 25 -39.54 42.68 -0.34
CA PHE A 25 -39.86 43.04 1.08
C PHE A 25 -40.73 41.99 1.82
N SER A 26 -40.31 41.65 3.06
CA SER A 26 -41.08 41.35 4.30
C SER A 26 -42.04 40.14 4.37
N ALA A 27 -42.34 39.52 5.51
CA ALA A 27 -41.76 39.29 6.84
C ALA A 27 -42.81 38.47 7.63
N SER A 28 -42.34 37.63 8.56
CA SER A 28 -42.96 37.25 9.86
C SER A 28 -44.22 36.36 9.96
N ALA A 29 -44.01 35.19 10.60
CA ALA A 29 -44.56 34.74 11.91
C ALA A 29 -45.82 33.83 12.01
N PHE A 30 -45.77 33.03 13.10
CA PHE A 30 -46.77 32.19 13.82
C PHE A 30 -46.91 30.73 13.34
N ALA A 31 -46.54 29.69 14.11
CA ALA A 31 -46.76 29.26 15.51
C ALA A 31 -47.92 28.24 15.68
N GLU A 32 -47.58 27.20 16.44
CA GLU A 32 -48.31 26.04 16.98
C GLU A 32 -49.81 26.18 17.29
N SER A 33 -50.55 25.06 17.22
CA SER A 33 -51.01 24.33 18.42
C SER A 33 -52.12 23.29 18.10
N SER A 34 -52.03 22.14 18.79
CA SER A 34 -53.09 21.38 19.52
C SER A 34 -54.49 21.19 18.89
N ASP A 35 -55.25 20.12 19.06
CA ASP A 35 -55.24 18.85 19.80
C ASP A 35 -56.68 18.28 19.60
N ARG A 36 -56.91 17.04 20.00
CA ARG A 36 -58.19 16.40 20.39
C ARG A 36 -58.98 15.60 19.37
N GLY A 37 -59.05 14.30 19.64
CA GLY A 37 -60.25 13.51 19.37
C GLY A 37 -60.08 12.00 19.50
N GLU A 38 -59.83 11.47 20.70
CA GLU A 38 -60.12 10.07 21.01
C GLU A 38 -61.64 9.82 20.97
N LEU A 39 -62.09 8.66 20.46
CA LEU A 39 -63.15 7.80 21.06
C LEU A 39 -63.34 6.48 20.27
N ARG A 40 -62.87 5.38 20.89
CA ARG A 40 -63.49 4.05 21.08
C ARG A 40 -64.12 3.26 19.91
N GLU A 41 -63.46 2.12 19.64
CA GLU A 41 -63.94 0.74 19.92
C GLU A 41 -64.55 -0.12 18.76
N GLN A 42 -63.81 -1.21 18.47
CA GLN A 42 -64.18 -2.52 17.90
C GLN A 42 -64.54 -2.67 16.40
N ALA A 43 -63.66 -3.33 15.63
CA ALA A 43 -63.78 -4.75 15.22
C ALA A 43 -62.91 -5.05 13.97
N ARG A 44 -62.04 -6.06 14.04
CA ARG A 44 -61.39 -6.71 12.87
C ARG A 44 -62.45 -7.54 12.12
N PRO A 45 -62.46 -7.63 10.77
CA PRO A 45 -61.49 -8.42 9.98
C PRO A 45 -61.19 -7.77 8.60
N ALA A 46 -60.38 -8.26 7.65
CA ALA A 46 -59.63 -9.48 7.40
C ALA A 46 -58.38 -9.12 6.57
N ALA A 47 -57.41 -10.03 6.50
CA ALA A 47 -56.23 -9.92 5.67
C ALA A 47 -56.59 -9.87 4.18
N THR A 48 -56.27 -8.73 3.53
CA THR A 48 -56.02 -8.46 2.10
C THR A 48 -56.65 -7.10 1.73
N GLU A 49 -55.96 -6.01 2.06
CA GLU A 49 -56.03 -4.71 1.36
C GLU A 49 -55.21 -3.66 2.16
N ARG A 50 -53.95 -3.48 1.77
CA ARG A 50 -53.22 -2.20 1.73
C ARG A 50 -51.74 -2.43 1.40
N VAL A 51 -51.48 -2.65 0.11
CA VAL A 51 -50.35 -1.96 -0.51
C VAL A 51 -50.79 -0.50 -0.65
N GLN A 52 -49.86 0.43 -0.44
CA GLN A 52 -49.99 1.89 -0.45
C GLN A 52 -50.30 2.52 0.91
N GLY A 53 -49.24 2.87 1.63
CA GLY A 53 -49.34 3.77 2.78
C GLY A 53 -48.21 3.70 3.81
N ALA A 54 -46.96 3.51 3.39
CA ALA A 54 -45.80 3.87 4.22
C ALA A 54 -44.72 4.43 3.29
N GLN A 55 -44.53 5.74 3.31
CA GLN A 55 -43.24 6.31 2.92
C GLN A 55 -42.25 5.86 4.00
N GLY A 56 -41.65 4.69 3.78
CA GLY A 56 -40.49 4.26 4.54
C GLY A 56 -39.33 5.20 4.18
N VAL A 57 -38.68 5.72 5.21
CA VAL A 57 -37.33 6.28 5.10
C VAL A 57 -36.49 5.16 4.48
N ALA A 58 -35.95 5.39 3.28
CA ALA A 58 -35.04 4.45 2.66
C ALA A 58 -33.76 4.42 3.50
N VAL A 59 -33.45 3.25 4.05
CA VAL A 59 -32.18 2.96 4.73
C VAL A 59 -31.08 3.03 3.67
N SER A 60 -29.98 3.74 3.93
CA SER A 60 -28.91 3.92 2.94
C SER A 60 -28.29 2.58 2.54
N GLU A 61 -27.66 2.50 1.35
CA GLU A 61 -26.93 1.29 0.94
C GLU A 61 -25.76 0.94 1.88
N GLU A 62 -25.26 1.95 2.59
CA GLU A 62 -24.20 1.83 3.57
C GLU A 62 -24.72 1.24 4.89
N GLU A 63 -25.85 1.74 5.41
CA GLU A 63 -26.55 1.14 6.55
C GLU A 63 -26.89 -0.33 6.26
N GLN A 64 -27.37 -0.64 5.05
CA GLN A 64 -27.68 -2.02 4.66
C GLN A 64 -26.45 -2.93 4.63
N ARG A 65 -25.27 -2.41 4.24
CA ARG A 65 -24.00 -3.16 4.28
C ARG A 65 -23.54 -3.39 5.72
N PHE A 66 -23.63 -2.36 6.57
CA PHE A 66 -23.24 -2.45 7.98
C PHE A 66 -24.03 -3.52 8.74
N TYR A 67 -25.35 -3.62 8.51
CA TYR A 67 -26.20 -4.60 9.21
C TYR A 67 -26.21 -6.01 8.60
N LYS A 68 -25.46 -6.24 7.51
CA LYS A 68 -25.42 -7.54 6.82
C LYS A 68 -24.70 -8.58 7.68
N GLY A 69 -25.43 -9.59 8.19
CA GLY A 69 -24.88 -10.70 8.98
C GLY A 69 -25.08 -10.63 10.50
N MET A 70 -25.72 -9.57 11.03
CA MET A 70 -25.95 -9.45 12.48
C MET A 70 -27.04 -10.41 13.02
N PRO A 71 -26.89 -10.97 14.25
CA PRO A 71 -27.91 -11.81 14.88
C PRO A 71 -29.24 -11.09 15.15
N ASP A 72 -30.35 -11.82 15.09
CA ASP A 72 -31.71 -11.29 15.31
C ASP A 72 -31.87 -10.54 16.66
N SER A 73 -31.14 -10.97 17.70
CA SER A 73 -31.15 -10.32 19.02
C SER A 73 -30.55 -8.91 19.04
N PHE A 74 -29.71 -8.59 18.06
CA PHE A 74 -29.10 -7.26 17.91
C PHE A 74 -30.05 -6.30 17.18
N ARG A 75 -30.84 -6.82 16.22
CA ARG A 75 -31.88 -6.07 15.47
C ARG A 75 -33.00 -5.56 16.38
N GLU A 76 -33.35 -6.30 17.44
CA GLU A 76 -34.34 -5.86 18.43
C GLU A 76 -33.93 -4.59 19.21
N VAL A 77 -32.64 -4.27 19.27
CA VAL A 77 -32.10 -3.10 19.98
C VAL A 77 -31.94 -1.90 19.06
N TYR A 78 -31.52 -2.09 17.81
CA TYR A 78 -31.10 -1.02 16.90
C TYR A 78 -32.04 -0.75 15.71
N ASP A 79 -32.98 -1.65 15.38
CA ASP A 79 -34.09 -1.41 14.43
C ASP A 79 -35.46 -1.77 15.04
N PRO A 80 -35.89 -1.06 16.10
CA PRO A 80 -37.16 -1.36 16.77
C PRO A 80 -38.39 -1.13 15.87
N GLU A 81 -38.23 -0.47 14.73
CA GLU A 81 -39.29 -0.13 13.78
C GLU A 81 -39.38 -1.11 12.59
N GLY A 82 -38.43 -2.05 12.46
CA GLY A 82 -38.42 -3.12 11.45
C GLY A 82 -38.27 -2.60 10.03
N LYS A 83 -37.43 -1.58 9.84
CA LYS A 83 -37.18 -0.93 8.54
C LYS A 83 -36.14 -1.64 7.68
N LEU A 84 -35.33 -2.52 8.26
CA LEU A 84 -34.31 -3.28 7.54
C LEU A 84 -34.90 -4.50 6.81
N PRO A 85 -34.52 -4.77 5.55
CA PRO A 85 -34.94 -5.97 4.84
C PRO A 85 -34.43 -7.25 5.53
N VAL A 86 -35.25 -8.30 5.50
CA VAL A 86 -34.94 -9.62 6.03
C VAL A 86 -34.41 -10.46 4.87
N GLU A 87 -33.15 -10.89 4.92
CA GLU A 87 -32.70 -12.03 4.12
C GLU A 87 -33.06 -13.33 4.85
N GLU A 88 -33.54 -14.32 4.11
CA GLU A 88 -33.86 -15.63 4.67
C GLU A 88 -32.59 -16.36 5.14
N PRO A 89 -32.68 -17.19 6.20
CA PRO A 89 -31.50 -17.88 6.73
C PRO A 89 -30.99 -18.89 5.70
N VAL A 90 -29.73 -18.77 5.31
CA VAL A 90 -29.00 -19.86 4.67
C VAL A 90 -28.66 -20.87 5.76
N ASP A 91 -29.46 -21.92 5.83
CA ASP A 91 -29.32 -23.02 6.78
C ASP A 91 -27.90 -23.63 6.70
N ALA A 92 -27.14 -23.47 7.78
CA ALA A 92 -25.83 -24.06 7.95
C ALA A 92 -25.92 -25.56 8.33
N ARG A 93 -24.94 -26.31 7.81
CA ARG A 93 -24.47 -27.65 8.22
C ARG A 93 -25.27 -28.86 7.72
N LEU A 94 -24.79 -29.40 6.60
CA LEU A 94 -24.77 -30.86 6.38
C LEU A 94 -23.37 -31.29 5.95
N GLU A 95 -22.65 -31.97 6.84
CA GLU A 95 -21.39 -32.64 6.53
C GLU A 95 -21.59 -34.07 5.99
N ARG A 96 -20.83 -34.34 4.92
CA ARG A 96 -20.17 -35.59 4.46
C ARG A 96 -21.00 -36.88 4.38
N ILE A 97 -21.24 -37.34 3.13
CA ILE A 97 -20.73 -38.61 2.55
C ILE A 97 -20.70 -38.50 1.00
N GLY A 98 -19.51 -38.51 0.38
CA GLY A 98 -19.22 -39.17 -0.91
C GLY A 98 -19.89 -38.77 -2.24
N ASP A 99 -20.72 -37.73 -2.31
CA ASP A 99 -21.39 -37.29 -3.54
C ASP A 99 -21.50 -35.76 -3.55
N ARG A 100 -21.23 -35.09 -4.69
CA ARG A 100 -21.10 -33.62 -4.78
C ARG A 100 -22.44 -32.92 -4.57
N THR A 101 -22.68 -32.42 -3.36
CA THR A 101 -23.87 -31.60 -3.02
C THR A 101 -23.56 -30.13 -2.74
N ARG A 102 -22.32 -29.67 -2.97
CA ARG A 102 -21.88 -28.27 -2.80
C ARG A 102 -21.34 -27.75 -4.12
N LEU A 103 -21.71 -26.51 -4.45
CA LEU A 103 -21.10 -25.76 -5.55
C LEU A 103 -19.62 -25.47 -5.20
N PRO A 104 -18.66 -25.67 -6.13
CA PRO A 104 -17.27 -25.25 -5.92
C PRO A 104 -17.19 -23.75 -5.63
N GLU A 105 -16.23 -23.36 -4.78
CA GLU A 105 -15.97 -21.95 -4.50
C GLU A 105 -15.24 -21.30 -5.68
N GLU A 106 -14.34 -22.06 -6.31
CA GLU A 106 -13.70 -21.72 -7.57
C GLU A 106 -13.50 -22.95 -8.47
N VAL A 107 -13.31 -22.71 -9.76
CA VAL A 107 -12.96 -23.75 -10.74
C VAL A 107 -11.82 -23.29 -11.63
N ARG A 108 -10.78 -24.10 -11.77
CA ARG A 108 -9.60 -23.77 -12.55
C ARG A 108 -9.37 -24.79 -13.67
N PRO A 109 -9.20 -24.34 -14.92
CA PRO A 109 -8.75 -25.23 -15.99
C PRO A 109 -7.25 -25.53 -15.86
N PHE A 110 -6.84 -26.70 -16.32
CA PHE A 110 -5.45 -27.13 -16.45
C PHE A 110 -5.29 -27.87 -17.78
N ILE A 111 -4.64 -27.25 -18.77
CA ILE A 111 -4.36 -27.92 -20.04
C ILE A 111 -3.31 -29.02 -19.79
N VAL A 112 -3.64 -30.25 -20.16
CA VAL A 112 -2.78 -31.42 -19.99
C VAL A 112 -2.02 -31.79 -21.27
N ASP A 113 -2.60 -31.51 -22.43
CA ASP A 113 -2.00 -31.78 -23.74
C ASP A 113 -2.67 -30.97 -24.84
N VAL A 114 -1.99 -30.79 -25.95
CA VAL A 114 -2.55 -30.21 -27.17
C VAL A 114 -2.10 -31.03 -28.38
N THR A 115 -3.05 -31.47 -29.19
CA THR A 115 -2.77 -32.16 -30.46
C THR A 115 -3.21 -31.33 -31.65
N PHE A 116 -2.60 -31.56 -32.82
CA PHE A 116 -2.92 -30.84 -34.05
C PHE A 116 -3.27 -31.81 -35.18
N ASP A 117 -4.40 -31.59 -35.86
CA ASP A 117 -4.72 -32.19 -37.17
C ASP A 117 -4.54 -31.12 -38.25
N GLY A 118 -3.42 -31.17 -38.97
CA GLY A 118 -2.95 -30.04 -39.75
C GLY A 118 -2.68 -28.84 -38.83
N ALA A 119 -3.38 -27.72 -39.04
CA ALA A 119 -3.31 -26.53 -38.20
C ALA A 119 -4.49 -26.42 -37.22
N VAL A 120 -5.36 -27.43 -37.11
CA VAL A 120 -6.52 -27.43 -36.20
C VAL A 120 -6.09 -28.00 -34.85
N PRO A 121 -6.08 -27.21 -33.76
CA PRO A 121 -5.73 -27.70 -32.43
C PRO A 121 -6.93 -28.33 -31.70
N THR A 122 -6.63 -29.38 -30.94
CA THR A 122 -7.47 -29.95 -29.89
C THR A 122 -6.74 -29.83 -28.56
N LEU A 123 -7.32 -29.06 -27.63
CA LEU A 123 -6.81 -28.91 -26.27
C LEU A 123 -7.45 -29.98 -25.38
N PHE A 124 -6.66 -30.72 -24.64
CA PHE A 124 -7.11 -31.61 -23.56
C PHE A 124 -6.84 -30.91 -22.24
N PHE A 125 -7.84 -30.84 -21.37
CA PHE A 125 -7.71 -30.13 -20.10
C PHE A 125 -8.55 -30.76 -18.99
N GLU A 126 -8.08 -30.61 -17.76
CA GLU A 126 -8.83 -30.90 -16.55
C GLU A 126 -9.46 -29.60 -16.04
N VAL A 127 -10.66 -29.67 -15.44
CA VAL A 127 -11.20 -28.59 -14.61
C VAL A 127 -11.22 -29.11 -13.19
N ALA A 128 -10.57 -28.43 -12.25
CA ALA A 128 -10.57 -28.82 -10.83
C ALA A 128 -11.19 -27.73 -9.95
N ASP A 129 -11.77 -28.16 -8.83
CA ASP A 129 -12.25 -27.26 -7.77
C ASP A 129 -11.12 -26.77 -6.85
N GLU A 130 -11.43 -25.95 -5.85
CA GLU A 130 -10.48 -25.39 -4.89
C GLU A 130 -9.65 -26.45 -4.13
N ASN A 131 -10.13 -27.70 -4.09
CA ASN A 131 -9.48 -28.83 -3.42
C ASN A 131 -8.68 -29.72 -4.40
N GLY A 132 -8.60 -29.33 -5.68
CA GLY A 132 -7.95 -30.11 -6.73
C GLY A 132 -8.76 -31.33 -7.20
N ALA A 133 -10.06 -31.41 -6.90
CA ALA A 133 -10.89 -32.50 -7.40
C ALA A 133 -11.53 -32.16 -8.76
N GLY A 134 -11.34 -33.03 -9.74
CA GLY A 134 -11.86 -32.83 -11.11
C GLY A 134 -13.38 -32.64 -11.18
N VAL A 135 -13.85 -31.57 -11.82
CA VAL A 135 -15.24 -31.10 -11.95
C VAL A 135 -15.87 -31.65 -13.23
N ALA A 136 -16.66 -32.72 -13.15
CA ALA A 136 -17.24 -33.40 -14.32
C ALA A 136 -18.62 -32.86 -14.77
N ASP A 137 -19.28 -32.08 -13.93
CA ASP A 137 -20.70 -31.70 -14.08
C ASP A 137 -20.89 -30.26 -14.58
N ILE A 138 -19.99 -29.76 -15.44
CA ILE A 138 -20.17 -28.48 -16.12
C ILE A 138 -21.34 -28.61 -17.10
N GLU A 139 -22.46 -27.95 -16.78
CA GLU A 139 -23.71 -27.97 -17.56
C GLU A 139 -23.62 -27.02 -18.75
N SER A 140 -23.03 -25.83 -18.53
CA SER A 140 -22.76 -24.85 -19.55
C SER A 140 -21.46 -24.08 -19.25
N VAL A 141 -20.73 -23.70 -20.29
CA VAL A 141 -19.51 -22.90 -20.20
C VAL A 141 -19.24 -22.22 -21.53
N ARG A 142 -18.72 -21.00 -21.49
CA ARG A 142 -18.12 -20.32 -22.63
C ARG A 142 -16.60 -20.50 -22.56
N ILE A 143 -16.05 -21.17 -23.57
CA ILE A 143 -14.61 -21.34 -23.76
C ILE A 143 -14.06 -20.15 -24.57
N GLY A 144 -12.96 -19.56 -24.10
CA GLY A 144 -12.10 -18.71 -24.91
C GLY A 144 -10.74 -19.37 -25.06
N VAL A 145 -10.23 -19.51 -26.28
CA VAL A 145 -8.91 -20.04 -26.57
C VAL A 145 -8.02 -18.94 -27.12
N THR A 146 -6.78 -18.86 -26.64
CA THR A 146 -5.73 -18.05 -27.25
C THR A 146 -4.68 -18.97 -27.88
N ALA A 147 -4.04 -18.48 -28.93
CA ALA A 147 -2.98 -19.22 -29.61
C ALA A 147 -1.91 -18.22 -30.08
N VAL A 148 -0.68 -18.45 -29.66
CA VAL A 148 0.50 -17.71 -30.12
C VAL A 148 1.60 -18.69 -30.55
N LYS A 149 2.43 -18.28 -31.49
CA LYS A 149 3.72 -18.93 -31.77
C LYS A 149 4.88 -18.05 -31.29
N LEU A 150 5.98 -18.69 -30.89
CA LEU A 150 7.22 -17.99 -30.57
C LEU A 150 7.97 -17.72 -31.86
N ALA A 151 7.78 -16.52 -32.41
CA ALA A 151 8.43 -16.08 -33.63
C ALA A 151 9.90 -15.69 -33.35
N PRO A 152 10.86 -16.15 -34.16
CA PRO A 152 12.25 -15.76 -34.00
C PRO A 152 12.43 -14.25 -34.12
N GLY A 153 13.21 -13.66 -33.21
CA GLY A 153 13.56 -12.25 -33.27
C GLY A 153 14.43 -11.93 -34.48
N SER A 154 14.26 -10.73 -35.06
CA SER A 154 15.10 -10.19 -36.13
C SER A 154 15.58 -8.78 -35.79
N ASP A 155 16.67 -8.35 -36.43
CA ASP A 155 17.24 -7.00 -36.28
C ASP A 155 17.48 -6.57 -34.82
N GLY A 156 17.85 -7.53 -33.95
CA GLY A 156 18.13 -7.29 -32.53
C GLY A 156 16.95 -7.41 -31.58
N LYS A 157 15.72 -7.59 -32.11
CA LYS A 157 14.58 -7.97 -31.28
C LYS A 157 14.77 -9.39 -30.73
N THR A 158 14.21 -9.65 -29.55
CA THR A 158 14.14 -10.99 -28.97
C THR A 158 13.04 -11.82 -29.64
N ASP A 159 13.09 -13.14 -29.45
CA ASP A 159 11.98 -14.02 -29.84
C ASP A 159 10.70 -13.54 -29.14
N HIS A 160 9.60 -13.38 -29.87
CA HIS A 160 8.38 -12.74 -29.37
C HIS A 160 7.15 -13.59 -29.67
N TRP A 161 6.10 -13.41 -28.86
CA TRP A 161 4.82 -14.05 -29.12
C TRP A 161 4.12 -13.36 -30.27
N GLN A 162 3.66 -14.13 -31.24
CA GLN A 162 2.82 -13.68 -32.34
C GLN A 162 1.48 -14.43 -32.28
N GLY A 163 0.38 -13.69 -32.13
CA GLY A 163 -0.97 -14.26 -32.03
C GLY A 163 -1.56 -14.74 -33.35
N TYR A 164 -2.53 -15.64 -33.28
CA TYR A 164 -3.29 -16.13 -34.43
C TYR A 164 -4.69 -15.53 -34.54
N PHE A 165 -5.22 -14.93 -33.47
CA PHE A 165 -6.59 -14.41 -33.45
C PHE A 165 -6.55 -12.92 -33.18
N TYR A 166 -6.92 -12.10 -34.16
CA TYR A 166 -6.97 -10.65 -34.01
C TYR A 166 -8.41 -10.15 -34.00
N ARG A 167 -8.62 -8.98 -33.39
CA ARG A 167 -9.87 -8.24 -33.45
C ARG A 167 -9.61 -6.79 -33.86
N ASP A 168 -10.59 -6.23 -34.54
CA ASP A 168 -10.67 -4.79 -34.74
C ASP A 168 -10.96 -4.09 -33.41
N ASP A 169 -10.38 -2.92 -33.21
CA ASP A 169 -10.62 -2.08 -32.04
C ASP A 169 -10.68 -0.61 -32.46
N ASN A 170 -11.76 0.09 -32.08
CA ASN A 170 -11.94 1.53 -32.34
C ASN A 170 -11.69 1.97 -33.80
N GLY A 171 -11.96 1.09 -34.77
CA GLY A 171 -11.78 1.36 -36.20
C GLY A 171 -10.38 1.09 -36.75
N VAL A 172 -9.46 0.58 -35.91
CA VAL A 172 -8.19 -0.01 -36.32
C VAL A 172 -8.39 -1.49 -36.58
N THR A 173 -8.06 -1.95 -37.78
CA THR A 173 -8.16 -3.36 -38.17
C THR A 173 -7.03 -4.16 -37.54
N ASP A 174 -7.35 -5.36 -37.03
CA ASP A 174 -6.40 -6.29 -36.39
C ASP A 174 -5.52 -5.61 -35.33
N ALA A 175 -6.13 -4.74 -34.52
CA ALA A 175 -5.42 -3.90 -33.56
C ALA A 175 -4.84 -4.69 -32.37
N GLN A 176 -5.50 -5.81 -32.01
CA GLN A 176 -5.21 -6.55 -30.80
C GLN A 176 -5.43 -8.05 -30.99
N VAL A 177 -4.54 -8.86 -30.41
CA VAL A 177 -4.80 -10.29 -30.22
C VAL A 177 -6.00 -10.50 -29.28
N SER A 178 -6.77 -11.57 -29.52
CA SER A 178 -8.03 -11.87 -28.85
C SER A 178 -8.22 -13.38 -28.64
N THR A 179 -9.31 -13.74 -27.97
CA THR A 179 -9.75 -15.13 -27.79
C THR A 179 -10.62 -15.60 -28.96
N TYR A 180 -10.49 -16.88 -29.34
CA TYR A 180 -11.39 -17.58 -30.25
C TYR A 180 -12.29 -18.55 -29.48
N GLY A 181 -13.58 -18.60 -29.82
CA GLY A 181 -14.57 -19.45 -29.13
C GLY A 181 -15.27 -20.48 -30.03
N GLY A 182 -14.92 -20.54 -31.31
CA GLY A 182 -15.46 -21.53 -32.25
C GLY A 182 -14.83 -22.90 -32.00
N GLY A 183 -15.66 -23.94 -31.86
CA GLY A 183 -15.18 -25.28 -31.58
C GLY A 183 -16.22 -26.19 -30.94
N THR A 184 -15.78 -27.40 -30.61
CA THR A 184 -16.59 -28.43 -29.96
C THR A 184 -15.95 -28.84 -28.65
N LEU A 185 -16.71 -28.70 -27.55
CA LEU A 185 -16.36 -29.21 -26.22
C LEU A 185 -16.88 -30.65 -26.07
N GLU A 186 -16.01 -31.56 -25.63
CA GLU A 186 -16.36 -32.93 -25.28
C GLU A 186 -15.97 -33.21 -23.82
N ASN A 187 -16.91 -33.74 -23.03
CA ASN A 187 -16.66 -34.19 -21.67
C ASN A 187 -16.12 -35.63 -21.70
N LEU A 188 -14.88 -35.81 -21.25
CA LEU A 188 -14.18 -37.08 -21.21
C LEU A 188 -14.37 -37.82 -19.87
N GLY A 189 -15.02 -37.18 -18.90
CA GLY A 189 -15.34 -37.72 -17.59
C GLY A 189 -14.28 -37.43 -16.51
N GLY A 190 -14.72 -37.40 -15.26
CA GLY A 190 -13.83 -37.21 -14.10
C GLY A 190 -13.14 -35.86 -14.05
N GLY A 191 -13.76 -34.81 -14.61
CA GLY A 191 -13.16 -33.47 -14.72
C GLY A 191 -12.34 -33.23 -15.98
N ASN A 192 -12.19 -34.25 -16.84
CA ASN A 192 -11.42 -34.13 -18.07
C ASN A 192 -12.32 -33.73 -19.23
N TYR A 193 -11.81 -32.84 -20.07
CA TYR A 193 -12.48 -32.29 -21.25
C TYR A 193 -11.51 -32.24 -22.43
N SER A 194 -12.08 -32.20 -23.63
CA SER A 194 -11.35 -31.74 -24.81
C SER A 194 -12.11 -30.65 -25.53
N PHE A 195 -11.39 -29.68 -26.08
CA PHE A 195 -11.95 -28.63 -26.92
C PHE A 195 -11.22 -28.61 -28.25
N THR A 196 -11.93 -28.93 -29.33
CA THR A 196 -11.39 -28.92 -30.69
C THR A 196 -11.89 -27.68 -31.42
N LEU A 197 -10.98 -26.86 -31.93
CA LEU A 197 -11.35 -25.71 -32.76
C LEU A 197 -12.00 -26.18 -34.07
N ASP A 198 -12.95 -25.40 -34.58
CA ASP A 198 -13.64 -25.70 -35.84
C ASP A 198 -12.89 -25.20 -37.08
N VAL A 199 -11.74 -24.55 -36.89
CA VAL A 199 -10.90 -23.91 -37.91
C VAL A 199 -9.42 -24.11 -37.60
N GLY A 200 -8.60 -24.12 -38.65
CA GLY A 200 -7.13 -24.14 -38.53
C GLY A 200 -6.57 -22.77 -38.16
N LEU A 201 -5.46 -22.73 -37.42
CA LEU A 201 -4.80 -21.48 -37.02
C LEU A 201 -4.35 -20.61 -38.22
N ASP A 202 -3.99 -21.24 -39.33
CA ASP A 202 -3.60 -20.59 -40.60
C ASP A 202 -4.80 -20.22 -41.49
N GLU A 203 -6.02 -20.62 -41.13
CA GLU A 203 -7.25 -20.26 -41.86
C GLU A 203 -7.92 -19.02 -41.28
N VAL A 204 -7.72 -18.75 -39.98
CA VAL A 204 -8.28 -17.61 -39.25
C VAL A 204 -7.45 -16.34 -39.34
N SER A 205 -6.18 -16.44 -39.76
CA SER A 205 -5.26 -15.33 -39.89
C SER A 205 -4.34 -15.50 -41.08
N ASP A 206 -3.75 -14.40 -41.55
CA ASP A 206 -2.70 -14.43 -42.57
C ASP A 206 -1.34 -14.92 -42.02
N ILE A 207 -1.31 -15.36 -40.76
CA ILE A 207 -0.10 -15.79 -40.07
C ILE A 207 0.08 -17.31 -40.30
N PRO A 208 1.20 -17.74 -40.89
CA PRO A 208 1.40 -19.14 -41.21
C PRO A 208 1.53 -19.98 -39.94
N PHE A 209 0.91 -21.16 -39.96
CA PHE A 209 1.16 -22.21 -38.98
C PHE A 209 2.53 -22.86 -39.23
N GLU A 210 3.46 -22.67 -38.30
CA GLU A 210 4.84 -23.15 -38.41
C GLU A 210 5.10 -24.19 -37.30
N PRO A 211 4.81 -25.47 -37.54
CA PRO A 211 4.80 -26.48 -36.47
C PRO A 211 6.18 -26.73 -35.84
N GLN A 212 7.26 -26.21 -36.43
CA GLN A 212 8.63 -26.29 -35.91
C GLN A 212 8.89 -25.28 -34.79
N LEU A 213 8.04 -24.28 -34.61
CA LEU A 213 8.16 -23.28 -33.56
C LEU A 213 7.32 -23.68 -32.34
N THR A 214 7.76 -23.26 -31.16
CA THR A 214 6.96 -23.39 -29.94
C THR A 214 5.66 -22.63 -30.10
N HIS A 215 4.55 -23.28 -29.78
CA HIS A 215 3.23 -22.68 -29.66
C HIS A 215 2.83 -22.65 -28.21
N ARG A 216 2.21 -21.55 -27.78
CA ARG A 216 1.52 -21.47 -26.49
C ARG A 216 0.02 -21.37 -26.76
N MET A 217 -0.71 -22.31 -26.19
CA MET A 217 -2.16 -22.34 -26.20
C MET A 217 -2.66 -21.90 -24.84
N GLY A 218 -3.61 -20.96 -24.80
CA GLY A 218 -4.31 -20.57 -23.58
C GLY A 218 -5.78 -20.95 -23.63
N ILE A 219 -6.38 -21.17 -22.46
CA ILE A 219 -7.82 -21.37 -22.30
C ILE A 219 -8.32 -20.52 -21.14
N GLU A 220 -9.45 -19.84 -21.32
CA GLU A 220 -10.23 -19.22 -20.24
C GLU A 220 -11.64 -19.82 -20.21
N LEU A 221 -12.18 -20.00 -19.00
CA LEU A 221 -13.56 -20.42 -18.81
C LEU A 221 -14.39 -19.22 -18.33
N ARG A 222 -15.53 -18.99 -18.98
CA ARG A 222 -16.50 -17.95 -18.59
C ARG A 222 -17.90 -18.54 -18.49
N ASN A 223 -18.74 -17.92 -17.67
CA ASN A 223 -20.13 -18.32 -17.47
C ASN A 223 -20.26 -19.82 -17.16
N VAL A 224 -19.42 -20.32 -16.24
CA VAL A 224 -19.45 -21.73 -15.84
C VAL A 224 -20.71 -21.99 -15.01
N GLU A 225 -21.48 -23.00 -15.40
CA GLU A 225 -22.68 -23.44 -14.69
C GLU A 225 -22.49 -24.86 -14.16
N ILE A 226 -22.68 -25.03 -12.85
CA ILE A 226 -22.55 -26.30 -12.14
C ILE A 226 -23.74 -26.42 -11.18
N LEU A 227 -24.42 -27.57 -11.17
CA LEU A 227 -25.59 -27.81 -10.31
C LEU A 227 -26.71 -26.76 -10.51
N GLY A 228 -26.92 -26.29 -11.75
CA GLY A 228 -27.86 -25.23 -12.10
C GLY A 228 -27.55 -23.85 -11.51
N GLN A 229 -26.33 -23.61 -11.02
CA GLN A 229 -25.86 -22.31 -10.54
C GLN A 229 -24.70 -21.79 -11.37
N GLN A 230 -24.77 -20.52 -11.75
CA GLN A 230 -23.72 -19.85 -12.51
C GLN A 230 -22.67 -19.28 -11.55
N LEU A 231 -21.43 -19.68 -11.73
CA LEU A 231 -20.28 -19.08 -11.05
C LEU A 231 -19.98 -17.69 -11.63
N SER A 232 -19.51 -16.79 -10.77
CA SER A 232 -18.88 -15.55 -11.24
C SER A 232 -17.66 -15.90 -12.09
N ASN A 233 -17.38 -15.09 -13.10
CA ASN A 233 -16.17 -15.26 -13.92
C ASN A 233 -14.88 -15.11 -13.10
N SER A 234 -14.89 -14.38 -11.98
CA SER A 234 -13.75 -14.28 -11.05
C SER A 234 -13.52 -15.55 -10.25
N GLN A 235 -14.54 -16.40 -10.11
CA GLN A 235 -14.45 -17.74 -9.51
C GLN A 235 -14.00 -18.79 -10.52
N SER A 236 -13.74 -18.39 -11.76
CA SER A 236 -13.08 -19.23 -12.74
C SER A 236 -11.65 -18.76 -13.01
N GLY A 237 -10.98 -19.37 -13.97
CA GLY A 237 -9.59 -19.06 -14.26
C GLY A 237 -9.18 -19.35 -15.68
N ASP A 238 -7.88 -19.20 -15.90
CA ASP A 238 -7.19 -19.49 -17.13
C ASP A 238 -6.20 -20.63 -16.96
N SER A 239 -5.71 -21.13 -18.08
CA SER A 239 -4.61 -22.06 -18.15
C SER A 239 -3.85 -21.84 -19.46
N TRP A 240 -2.63 -22.36 -19.50
CA TRP A 240 -1.75 -22.25 -20.64
C TRP A 240 -0.95 -23.54 -20.81
N PHE A 241 -0.47 -23.78 -22.03
CA PHE A 241 0.36 -24.93 -22.36
C PHE A 241 1.30 -24.62 -23.52
N GLU A 242 2.56 -25.03 -23.41
CA GLU A 242 3.56 -24.87 -24.45
C GLU A 242 3.90 -26.21 -25.10
N ILE A 243 3.96 -26.23 -26.43
CA ILE A 243 4.27 -27.42 -27.23
C ILE A 243 4.96 -27.02 -28.53
N GLN A 244 5.88 -27.87 -29.02
CA GLN A 244 6.36 -27.80 -30.40
C GLN A 244 5.54 -28.79 -31.26
N PRO A 245 4.59 -28.32 -32.10
CA PRO A 245 3.64 -29.21 -32.77
C PRO A 245 4.28 -30.30 -33.67
N ALA A 246 5.44 -30.03 -34.26
CA ALA A 246 6.12 -30.97 -35.15
C ALA A 246 6.70 -32.20 -34.44
N THR A 247 7.03 -32.07 -33.15
CA THR A 247 7.69 -33.12 -32.36
C THR A 247 6.80 -33.64 -31.23
N GLY A 248 5.86 -32.82 -30.76
CA GLY A 248 5.09 -33.07 -29.54
C GLY A 248 5.89 -32.83 -28.26
N GLU A 249 7.08 -32.23 -28.35
CA GLU A 249 7.91 -31.91 -27.19
C GLU A 249 7.32 -30.70 -26.44
N THR A 250 7.31 -30.80 -25.11
CA THR A 250 6.83 -29.77 -24.17
C THR A 250 7.94 -29.26 -23.24
N GLU A 251 9.08 -29.93 -23.24
CA GLU A 251 10.27 -29.61 -22.46
C GLU A 251 11.48 -29.50 -23.39
N GLY A 252 12.46 -28.67 -23.03
CA GLY A 252 13.67 -28.48 -23.85
C GLY A 252 13.42 -27.75 -25.18
N ILE A 253 12.22 -27.20 -25.38
CA ILE A 253 11.84 -26.35 -26.51
C ILE A 253 12.14 -24.88 -26.20
N PRO A 254 12.30 -24.00 -27.21
CA PRO A 254 12.43 -22.56 -26.99
C PRO A 254 11.22 -21.98 -26.24
N THR A 255 11.45 -21.10 -25.27
CA THR A 255 10.40 -20.45 -24.47
C THR A 255 10.65 -18.94 -24.35
N ARG A 256 9.65 -18.21 -23.85
CA ARG A 256 9.76 -16.80 -23.43
C ARG A 256 9.07 -16.61 -22.08
N ARG A 257 9.81 -16.86 -20.99
CA ARG A 257 9.41 -16.68 -19.60
C ARG A 257 10.33 -15.65 -18.94
N ILE A 258 9.82 -14.44 -18.77
CA ILE A 258 10.60 -13.25 -18.37
C ILE A 258 10.30 -12.84 -16.92
N ALA A 259 9.04 -12.95 -16.50
CA ALA A 259 8.57 -12.70 -15.14
C ALA A 259 7.62 -13.82 -14.75
N THR A 260 7.61 -14.20 -13.47
CA THR A 260 6.63 -15.15 -12.93
C THR A 260 5.46 -14.41 -12.30
N GLN A 261 4.40 -15.15 -11.96
CA GLN A 261 3.31 -14.61 -11.16
C GLN A 261 3.81 -14.11 -9.79
N GLU A 262 4.78 -14.80 -9.20
CA GLU A 262 5.35 -14.46 -7.89
C GLU A 262 6.00 -13.07 -7.87
N ASN A 263 6.59 -12.64 -9.00
CA ASN A 263 7.14 -11.29 -9.11
C ASN A 263 6.07 -10.19 -8.93
N CYS A 264 4.82 -10.48 -9.28
CA CYS A 264 3.73 -9.51 -9.20
C CYS A 264 3.01 -9.57 -7.85
N VAL A 265 2.85 -10.77 -7.27
CA VAL A 265 2.13 -10.96 -6.00
C VAL A 265 2.91 -10.50 -4.76
N GLY A 266 4.15 -10.04 -4.92
CA GLY A 266 4.85 -9.27 -3.87
C GLY A 266 4.04 -8.04 -3.48
N CYS A 267 3.63 -7.24 -4.48
CA CYS A 267 2.82 -6.03 -4.27
C CYS A 267 1.32 -6.28 -4.46
N HIS A 268 0.92 -7.16 -5.37
CA HIS A 268 -0.50 -7.41 -5.68
C HIS A 268 -1.06 -8.61 -4.92
N ALA A 269 -2.36 -8.63 -4.62
CA ALA A 269 -2.96 -9.83 -4.02
C ALA A 269 -3.17 -10.91 -5.10
N SER A 270 -2.81 -12.17 -4.81
CA SER A 270 -2.97 -13.27 -5.78
C SER A 270 -4.42 -13.50 -6.20
N GLU A 271 -5.37 -13.18 -5.32
CA GLU A 271 -6.82 -13.27 -5.58
C GLU A 271 -7.31 -12.16 -6.52
N GLU A 272 -6.57 -11.06 -6.63
CA GLU A 272 -6.93 -9.87 -7.43
C GLU A 272 -6.41 -9.92 -8.87
N PHE A 273 -5.54 -10.87 -9.20
CA PHE A 273 -5.22 -11.18 -10.60
C PHE A 273 -6.45 -11.78 -11.27
N SER A 274 -7.41 -10.93 -11.62
CA SER A 274 -8.72 -11.27 -12.14
C SER A 274 -9.13 -10.18 -13.13
N PHE A 275 -8.34 -10.05 -14.20
CA PHE A 275 -8.51 -9.01 -15.20
C PHE A 275 -9.61 -9.33 -16.21
N HIS A 276 -10.05 -8.30 -16.92
CA HIS A 276 -11.07 -8.40 -17.98
C HIS A 276 -12.35 -9.13 -17.53
N GLY A 277 -12.79 -8.81 -16.31
CA GLY A 277 -14.02 -9.33 -15.71
C GLY A 277 -13.93 -10.78 -15.27
N GLY A 278 -12.75 -11.28 -14.87
CA GLY A 278 -12.68 -12.51 -14.08
C GLY A 278 -11.50 -13.44 -14.37
N PRO A 279 -11.57 -14.24 -15.45
CA PRO A 279 -10.83 -15.50 -15.51
C PRO A 279 -9.36 -15.32 -15.88
N ARG A 280 -8.89 -14.10 -16.15
CA ARG A 280 -7.53 -13.83 -16.62
C ARG A 280 -6.65 -13.50 -15.44
N LYS A 281 -5.81 -14.46 -15.06
CA LYS A 281 -5.07 -14.48 -13.81
C LYS A 281 -3.57 -14.68 -13.99
N THR A 282 -3.15 -15.50 -14.96
CA THR A 282 -1.74 -15.89 -15.07
C THR A 282 -0.97 -15.02 -16.07
N VAL A 283 0.26 -14.62 -15.71
CA VAL A 283 1.18 -13.89 -16.60
C VAL A 283 1.34 -14.61 -17.94
N GLU A 284 1.46 -15.94 -17.92
CA GLU A 284 1.64 -16.72 -19.14
C GLU A 284 0.44 -16.70 -20.08
N TYR A 285 -0.77 -16.51 -19.55
CA TYR A 285 -1.97 -16.27 -20.33
C TYR A 285 -2.05 -14.83 -20.83
N CYS A 286 -1.71 -13.83 -19.99
CA CYS A 286 -1.70 -12.42 -20.38
C CYS A 286 -0.86 -12.16 -21.65
N VAL A 287 0.35 -12.74 -21.72
CA VAL A 287 1.27 -12.57 -22.87
C VAL A 287 0.79 -13.30 -24.13
N THR A 288 -0.32 -14.04 -24.09
CA THR A 288 -0.96 -14.58 -25.30
C THR A 288 -1.85 -13.57 -26.01
N CYS A 289 -2.25 -12.48 -25.33
CA CYS A 289 -3.07 -11.40 -25.89
C CYS A 289 -2.36 -10.04 -25.90
N HIS A 290 -1.42 -9.81 -24.99
CA HIS A 290 -0.65 -8.58 -24.90
C HIS A 290 0.71 -8.76 -25.58
N THR A 291 0.69 -8.90 -26.90
CA THR A 291 1.85 -9.21 -27.74
C THR A 291 2.47 -7.96 -28.37
N ASP A 292 3.66 -8.11 -28.96
CA ASP A 292 4.37 -7.00 -29.59
C ASP A 292 3.57 -6.47 -30.80
N GLY A 293 3.36 -5.16 -30.84
CA GLY A 293 2.58 -4.49 -31.89
C GLY A 293 1.09 -4.33 -31.59
N ASP A 294 0.57 -4.94 -30.52
CA ASP A 294 -0.82 -4.73 -30.10
C ASP A 294 -1.01 -3.30 -29.55
N ILE A 295 -2.09 -2.65 -29.99
CA ILE A 295 -2.41 -1.27 -29.57
C ILE A 295 -3.87 -1.15 -29.12
N ASP A 296 -4.13 -0.21 -28.22
CA ASP A 296 -5.48 0.31 -28.00
C ASP A 296 -5.89 1.21 -29.16
N GLY A 297 -6.93 0.86 -29.91
CA GLY A 297 -7.34 1.64 -31.08
C GLY A 297 -7.92 3.00 -30.71
N GLY A 298 -8.39 3.17 -29.46
CA GLY A 298 -8.99 4.40 -28.96
C GLY A 298 -7.96 5.49 -28.65
N THR A 299 -6.84 5.10 -28.02
CA THR A 299 -5.74 6.01 -27.65
C THR A 299 -4.54 5.96 -28.58
N GLY A 300 -4.33 4.84 -29.28
CA GLY A 300 -3.10 4.54 -30.02
C GLY A 300 -1.95 4.04 -29.15
N ASN A 301 -2.14 3.91 -27.84
CA ASN A 301 -1.11 3.42 -26.93
C ASN A 301 -0.86 1.92 -27.14
N SER A 302 0.41 1.51 -27.04
CA SER A 302 0.77 0.09 -27.05
C SER A 302 0.18 -0.61 -25.84
N ILE A 303 -0.40 -1.78 -26.06
CA ILE A 303 -0.85 -2.70 -25.02
C ILE A 303 0.00 -3.98 -25.01
N SER A 304 1.16 -4.00 -25.67
CA SER A 304 2.15 -5.06 -25.45
C SER A 304 2.44 -5.18 -23.96
N PHE A 305 2.57 -6.40 -23.44
CA PHE A 305 2.72 -6.65 -22.01
C PHE A 305 3.90 -5.87 -21.43
N THR A 306 5.02 -5.78 -22.17
CA THR A 306 6.19 -5.03 -21.72
C THR A 306 5.93 -3.52 -21.62
N THR A 307 5.38 -2.91 -22.67
CA THR A 307 5.14 -1.46 -22.69
C THR A 307 4.05 -1.06 -21.70
N MET A 308 2.95 -1.81 -21.66
CA MET A 308 1.81 -1.57 -20.78
C MET A 308 2.23 -1.65 -19.30
N VAL A 309 2.89 -2.74 -18.90
CA VAL A 309 3.27 -2.93 -17.49
C VAL A 309 4.26 -1.85 -17.05
N HIS A 310 5.27 -1.53 -17.86
CA HIS A 310 6.19 -0.45 -17.53
C HIS A 310 5.49 0.91 -17.43
N ALA A 311 4.63 1.27 -18.38
CA ALA A 311 3.96 2.56 -18.38
C ALA A 311 3.00 2.73 -17.20
N ILE A 312 2.28 1.67 -16.81
CA ILE A 312 1.41 1.66 -15.62
C ILE A 312 2.21 1.91 -14.33
N HIS A 313 3.40 1.32 -14.20
CA HIS A 313 4.23 1.40 -12.98
C HIS A 313 5.29 2.50 -13.04
N SER A 314 5.26 3.38 -14.04
CA SER A 314 6.14 4.54 -14.15
C SER A 314 5.41 5.83 -14.55
N PRO A 315 4.24 6.15 -13.95
CA PRO A 315 3.40 7.26 -14.38
C PRO A 315 4.15 8.61 -14.33
N GLU A 316 5.02 8.81 -13.34
CA GLU A 316 5.84 10.02 -13.19
C GLU A 316 6.84 10.24 -14.34
N LEU A 317 7.19 9.18 -15.08
CA LEU A 317 8.10 9.25 -16.23
C LEU A 317 7.35 9.45 -17.56
N GLN A 318 6.02 9.37 -17.56
CA GLN A 318 5.23 9.49 -18.77
C GLN A 318 5.09 10.97 -19.16
N ASP A 319 5.50 11.31 -20.39
CA ASP A 319 5.31 12.66 -20.95
C ASP A 319 3.81 13.03 -21.06
N GLU A 320 2.96 12.02 -21.30
CA GLU A 320 1.50 12.10 -21.29
C GLU A 320 0.95 10.90 -20.52
N PRO A 321 -0.14 11.06 -19.73
CA PRO A 321 -0.71 9.96 -18.96
C PRO A 321 -0.98 8.70 -19.80
N TYR A 322 -0.43 7.57 -19.37
CA TYR A 322 -0.73 6.29 -19.99
C TYR A 322 -2.19 5.92 -19.71
N ALA A 323 -2.97 5.70 -20.77
CA ALA A 323 -4.38 5.38 -20.68
C ALA A 323 -4.82 4.46 -21.82
N VAL A 324 -5.89 3.70 -21.61
CA VAL A 324 -6.49 2.80 -22.61
C VAL A 324 -8.01 2.93 -22.63
N VAL A 325 -8.63 2.78 -23.80
CA VAL A 325 -10.10 2.67 -23.91
C VAL A 325 -10.51 1.21 -23.73
N GLY A 326 -10.97 0.87 -22.53
CA GLY A 326 -11.40 -0.47 -22.15
C GLY A 326 -12.83 -0.82 -22.56
N PHE A 327 -13.35 -1.87 -21.94
CA PHE A 327 -14.68 -2.43 -22.25
C PHE A 327 -15.80 -1.39 -22.06
N GLY A 328 -16.64 -1.24 -23.08
CA GLY A 328 -17.77 -0.31 -23.07
C GLY A 328 -17.38 1.15 -23.28
N ASP A 329 -16.31 1.41 -24.05
CA ASP A 329 -15.78 2.74 -24.39
C ASP A 329 -15.38 3.57 -23.15
N ARG A 330 -14.89 2.89 -22.11
CA ARG A 330 -14.45 3.53 -20.85
C ARG A 330 -12.96 3.81 -20.90
N LEU A 331 -12.58 5.06 -20.66
CA LEU A 331 -11.17 5.43 -20.51
C LEU A 331 -10.67 4.97 -19.14
N HIS A 332 -9.59 4.19 -19.13
CA HIS A 332 -8.83 3.83 -17.94
C HIS A 332 -7.51 4.59 -17.98
N SER A 333 -7.33 5.56 -17.09
CA SER A 333 -6.08 6.31 -16.93
C SER A 333 -5.28 5.73 -15.77
N TYR A 334 -3.97 5.67 -15.92
CA TYR A 334 -3.03 5.20 -14.89
C TYR A 334 -2.16 6.32 -14.32
N GLU A 335 -2.52 7.58 -14.56
CA GLU A 335 -1.81 8.77 -14.07
C GLU A 335 -1.63 8.79 -12.54
N GLY A 336 -2.65 8.33 -11.80
CA GLY A 336 -2.67 8.37 -10.34
C GLY A 336 -1.98 7.19 -9.66
N VAL A 337 -1.34 6.28 -10.39
CA VAL A 337 -0.65 5.13 -9.77
C VAL A 337 0.51 5.63 -8.91
N THR A 338 0.56 5.28 -7.63
CA THR A 338 1.63 5.65 -6.71
C THR A 338 2.57 4.45 -6.50
N TYR A 339 3.58 4.30 -7.37
CA TYR A 339 4.53 3.19 -7.27
C TYR A 339 5.43 3.34 -6.03
N PRO A 340 5.48 2.36 -5.11
CA PRO A 340 6.10 2.52 -3.79
C PRO A 340 7.63 2.44 -3.75
N GLN A 341 8.29 2.21 -4.89
CA GLN A 341 9.74 2.02 -5.01
C GLN A 341 10.34 2.97 -6.05
N ASP A 342 11.66 3.07 -6.07
CA ASP A 342 12.34 3.65 -7.22
C ASP A 342 12.13 2.78 -8.47
N VAL A 343 11.56 3.36 -9.53
CA VAL A 343 11.24 2.68 -10.80
C VAL A 343 12.45 2.04 -11.50
N ARG A 344 13.68 2.40 -11.09
CA ARG A 344 14.92 1.77 -11.56
C ARG A 344 15.13 0.37 -10.95
N ASN A 345 14.37 -0.03 -9.95
CA ASN A 345 14.48 -1.35 -9.34
C ASN A 345 13.88 -2.45 -10.25
N CYS A 346 14.62 -2.83 -11.29
CA CYS A 346 14.20 -3.86 -12.23
C CYS A 346 13.99 -5.22 -11.54
N THR A 347 14.71 -5.49 -10.45
CA THR A 347 14.74 -6.81 -9.81
C THR A 347 13.47 -7.19 -9.05
N THR A 348 12.58 -6.23 -8.80
CA THR A 348 11.23 -6.49 -8.29
C THR A 348 10.42 -7.34 -9.27
N CYS A 349 10.50 -7.02 -10.57
CA CYS A 349 9.75 -7.71 -11.62
C CYS A 349 10.59 -8.74 -12.39
N HIS A 350 11.90 -8.54 -12.47
CA HIS A 350 12.81 -9.39 -13.23
C HIS A 350 13.74 -10.15 -12.28
N SER A 351 13.70 -11.48 -12.31
CA SER A 351 14.57 -12.33 -11.49
C SER A 351 15.54 -13.16 -12.35
N PRO A 352 16.69 -12.59 -12.78
CA PRO A 352 17.66 -13.29 -13.61
C PRO A 352 18.16 -14.63 -13.04
N ASP A 353 18.20 -14.75 -11.71
CA ASP A 353 18.67 -15.97 -11.03
C ASP A 353 17.56 -17.03 -10.86
N ASN A 354 16.32 -16.76 -11.29
CA ASN A 354 15.19 -17.68 -11.18
C ASN A 354 15.13 -18.63 -12.39
N GLU A 355 15.32 -19.93 -12.15
CA GLU A 355 15.29 -20.98 -13.18
C GLU A 355 13.93 -21.08 -13.90
N ALA A 356 12.83 -20.60 -13.30
CA ALA A 356 11.51 -20.56 -13.93
C ALA A 356 11.39 -19.46 -15.01
N THR A 357 12.25 -18.44 -14.94
CA THR A 357 12.33 -17.33 -15.90
C THR A 357 13.73 -17.24 -16.52
N PRO A 358 14.13 -18.24 -17.32
CA PRO A 358 15.47 -18.26 -17.92
C PRO A 358 15.72 -17.10 -18.89
N GLN A 359 14.68 -16.35 -19.27
CA GLN A 359 14.78 -15.15 -20.09
C GLN A 359 14.69 -13.84 -19.29
N ALA A 360 14.61 -13.88 -17.95
CA ALA A 360 14.62 -12.67 -17.12
C ALA A 360 15.92 -11.85 -17.28
N GLU A 361 17.06 -12.53 -17.53
CA GLU A 361 18.36 -11.89 -17.77
C GLU A 361 18.37 -10.95 -18.99
N TRP A 362 17.41 -11.07 -19.91
CA TRP A 362 17.29 -10.22 -21.09
C TRP A 362 17.07 -8.74 -20.75
N VAL A 363 16.59 -8.44 -19.54
CA VAL A 363 16.49 -7.07 -19.04
C VAL A 363 17.85 -6.35 -19.11
N ASP A 364 18.95 -7.07 -18.96
CA ASP A 364 20.29 -6.49 -18.84
C ASP A 364 20.98 -6.20 -20.19
N ASP A 365 20.73 -7.03 -21.21
CA ASP A 365 21.48 -6.99 -22.47
C ASP A 365 20.66 -7.16 -23.76
N ARG A 366 19.33 -7.32 -23.69
CA ARG A 366 18.43 -7.49 -24.85
C ARG A 366 17.38 -6.40 -25.00
N GLY A 367 17.64 -5.21 -24.48
CA GLY A 367 16.74 -4.06 -24.64
C GLY A 367 16.51 -3.66 -26.10
N THR A 368 15.29 -3.28 -26.42
CA THR A 368 14.86 -2.72 -27.72
C THR A 368 14.38 -1.28 -27.55
N ALA A 369 14.35 -0.51 -28.63
CA ALA A 369 13.93 0.88 -28.62
C ALA A 369 12.53 1.10 -28.02
N GLU A 370 11.56 0.22 -28.34
CA GLU A 370 10.20 0.26 -27.80
C GLU A 370 10.19 0.03 -26.27
N GLN A 371 10.94 -0.96 -25.80
CA GLN A 371 11.02 -1.29 -24.38
C GLN A 371 11.68 -0.17 -23.57
N CYS A 372 12.71 0.48 -24.09
CA CYS A 372 13.32 1.61 -23.42
C CYS A 372 12.38 2.82 -23.41
N ALA A 373 11.64 3.04 -24.51
CA ALA A 373 10.73 4.17 -24.65
C ALA A 373 9.45 4.07 -23.80
N SER A 374 9.16 2.90 -23.21
CA SER A 374 8.05 2.75 -22.25
C SER A 374 8.27 3.53 -20.96
N CYS A 375 9.52 3.82 -20.60
CA CYS A 375 9.89 4.68 -19.46
C CYS A 375 10.65 5.94 -19.91
N HIS A 376 11.55 5.80 -20.88
CA HIS A 376 12.24 6.93 -21.51
C HIS A 376 11.40 7.51 -22.65
N THR A 377 10.26 8.07 -22.30
CA THR A 377 9.25 8.63 -23.22
C THR A 377 9.79 9.72 -24.14
N ASN A 378 10.89 10.34 -23.74
CA ASN A 378 11.65 11.26 -24.56
C ASN A 378 12.51 10.58 -25.66
N LEU A 379 12.38 9.27 -25.92
CA LEU A 379 13.02 8.57 -27.03
C LEU A 379 12.04 8.41 -28.21
N ALA A 380 12.51 8.74 -29.42
CA ALA A 380 11.71 8.56 -30.63
C ALA A 380 12.15 7.29 -31.33
N PHE A 381 11.23 6.38 -31.62
CA PHE A 381 11.50 5.11 -32.28
C PHE A 381 10.50 4.82 -33.39
N ASP A 382 10.87 3.90 -34.28
CA ASP A 382 9.99 3.26 -35.25
C ASP A 382 10.35 1.77 -35.36
N ASP A 383 9.75 1.05 -36.32
CA ASP A 383 9.99 -0.38 -36.53
C ASP A 383 11.48 -0.74 -36.78
N THR A 384 12.30 0.23 -37.18
CA THR A 384 13.73 0.05 -37.46
C THR A 384 14.63 0.30 -36.25
N GLY A 385 14.10 0.82 -35.14
CA GLY A 385 14.83 1.13 -33.91
C GLY A 385 14.70 2.60 -33.51
N LEU A 386 15.72 3.11 -32.79
CA LEU A 386 15.76 4.51 -32.39
C LEU A 386 15.96 5.42 -33.60
N THR A 387 15.21 6.52 -33.63
CA THR A 387 15.30 7.55 -34.66
C THR A 387 15.99 8.80 -34.13
N ASN A 388 16.35 9.71 -35.03
CA ASN A 388 16.87 11.04 -34.67
C ASN A 388 15.75 12.07 -34.42
N GLY A 389 14.51 11.63 -34.22
CA GLY A 389 13.33 12.49 -34.14
C GLY A 389 13.45 13.59 -33.08
N ASN A 390 14.00 13.26 -31.92
CA ASN A 390 14.19 14.18 -30.79
C ASN A 390 15.66 14.38 -30.35
N ARG A 391 16.61 13.64 -30.95
CA ARG A 391 18.05 13.70 -30.66
C ARG A 391 18.43 13.51 -29.18
N GLN A 392 17.62 12.77 -28.42
CA GLN A 392 17.86 12.53 -27.00
C GLN A 392 18.78 11.35 -26.70
N HIS A 393 18.96 10.45 -27.68
CA HIS A 393 19.95 9.38 -27.57
C HIS A 393 21.33 9.86 -28.05
N ALA A 394 22.37 9.73 -27.22
CA ALA A 394 23.70 10.30 -27.47
C ALA A 394 24.37 9.77 -28.76
N ALA A 395 24.10 8.52 -29.13
CA ALA A 395 24.59 7.92 -30.37
C ALA A 395 23.70 8.21 -31.59
N GLY A 396 22.65 9.03 -31.44
CA GLY A 396 21.64 9.30 -32.45
C GLY A 396 20.79 8.06 -32.78
N ALA A 397 20.26 8.02 -34.00
CA ALA A 397 19.49 6.90 -34.54
C ALA A 397 20.32 5.60 -34.55
N GLN A 398 19.76 4.53 -34.01
CA GLN A 398 20.40 3.23 -33.86
C GLN A 398 19.38 2.11 -34.09
N PRO A 399 19.70 1.09 -34.89
CA PRO A 399 18.84 -0.09 -35.01
C PRO A 399 18.92 -0.94 -33.74
N ASN A 400 17.85 -1.69 -33.43
CA ASN A 400 17.80 -2.56 -32.24
C ASN A 400 18.99 -3.54 -32.17
N SER A 401 19.49 -4.00 -33.32
CA SER A 401 20.66 -4.89 -33.44
C SER A 401 21.96 -4.33 -32.88
N THR A 402 22.03 -3.03 -32.60
CA THR A 402 23.21 -2.38 -32.04
C THR A 402 23.13 -2.14 -30.54
N CYS A 403 21.94 -2.27 -29.92
CA CYS A 403 21.74 -1.96 -28.50
C CYS A 403 22.72 -2.74 -27.62
N ALA A 404 22.77 -4.07 -27.74
CA ALA A 404 23.64 -4.93 -26.94
C ALA A 404 25.15 -4.69 -27.17
N ALA A 405 25.55 -4.11 -28.31
CA ALA A 405 26.95 -3.75 -28.54
C ALA A 405 27.38 -2.54 -27.69
N CYS A 406 26.41 -1.71 -27.29
CA CYS A 406 26.62 -0.58 -26.39
C CYS A 406 26.21 -0.94 -24.96
N HIS A 407 24.96 -1.32 -24.74
CA HIS A 407 24.33 -1.58 -23.45
C HIS A 407 24.29 -3.08 -23.15
N SER A 408 25.43 -3.62 -22.71
CA SER A 408 25.55 -4.97 -22.15
C SER A 408 26.78 -5.04 -21.26
N LYS A 409 26.91 -6.09 -20.43
CA LYS A 409 28.09 -6.28 -19.56
C LYS A 409 29.44 -6.27 -20.29
N ALA A 410 29.44 -6.63 -21.57
CA ALA A 410 30.64 -6.64 -22.42
C ALA A 410 30.63 -5.52 -23.48
N GLY A 411 29.64 -4.63 -23.42
CA GLY A 411 29.39 -3.55 -24.36
C GLY A 411 30.37 -2.38 -24.21
N LEU A 412 30.17 -1.37 -25.05
CA LEU A 412 30.95 -0.13 -25.02
C LEU A 412 30.54 0.84 -23.90
N MET A 413 29.33 0.65 -23.33
CA MET A 413 28.71 1.44 -22.28
C MET A 413 28.25 0.50 -21.15
N GLU A 414 27.74 1.06 -20.06
CA GLU A 414 27.12 0.30 -18.97
C GLU A 414 25.95 -0.55 -19.50
N SER A 415 25.81 -1.74 -18.93
CA SER A 415 24.63 -2.58 -19.16
C SER A 415 23.37 -1.92 -18.62
N ASN A 416 22.19 -2.46 -18.96
CA ASN A 416 20.95 -1.85 -18.47
C ASN A 416 20.86 -1.92 -16.94
N LEU A 417 21.18 -3.05 -16.30
CA LEU A 417 21.15 -3.13 -14.83
C LEU A 417 22.22 -2.27 -14.17
N GLU A 418 23.40 -2.13 -14.79
CA GLU A 418 24.45 -1.23 -14.29
C GLU A 418 24.00 0.24 -14.33
N ALA A 419 23.36 0.67 -15.43
CA ALA A 419 22.85 2.03 -15.59
C ALA A 419 21.65 2.34 -14.67
N HIS A 420 20.89 1.32 -14.27
CA HIS A 420 19.75 1.43 -13.36
C HIS A 420 20.10 1.11 -11.90
N VAL A 421 21.38 1.02 -11.54
CA VAL A 421 21.78 0.95 -10.13
C VAL A 421 21.21 2.14 -9.37
N ILE A 422 20.58 1.86 -8.23
CA ILE A 422 20.10 2.87 -7.29
C ILE A 422 21.27 3.24 -6.37
N PRO A 423 21.90 4.42 -6.55
CA PRO A 423 23.18 4.70 -5.89
C PRO A 423 23.06 4.80 -4.37
N SER A 424 21.92 5.28 -3.86
CA SER A 424 21.61 5.34 -2.43
C SER A 424 21.59 3.95 -1.78
N GLN A 425 20.92 2.98 -2.39
CA GLN A 425 20.92 1.58 -1.93
C GLN A 425 22.31 0.95 -2.01
N ALA A 426 23.04 1.19 -3.12
CA ALA A 426 24.40 0.68 -3.27
C ALA A 426 25.34 1.26 -2.20
N ALA A 427 25.16 2.54 -1.85
CA ALA A 427 25.91 3.19 -0.77
C ALA A 427 25.51 2.67 0.61
N ALA A 428 24.20 2.45 0.86
CA ALA A 428 23.68 1.99 2.16
C ALA A 428 24.30 0.65 2.59
N LYS A 429 24.58 -0.27 1.65
CA LYS A 429 25.27 -1.54 1.90
C LYS A 429 26.62 -1.40 2.62
N ARG A 430 27.25 -0.23 2.54
CA ARG A 430 28.56 0.08 3.13
C ARG A 430 28.49 0.60 4.55
N PHE A 431 27.30 0.67 5.15
CA PHE A 431 27.09 1.22 6.48
C PHE A 431 26.19 0.33 7.31
N GLN A 432 26.55 0.15 8.58
CA GLN A 432 25.72 -0.50 9.57
C GLN A 432 25.86 0.23 10.90
N TYR A 433 24.73 0.50 11.54
CA TYR A 433 24.67 1.08 12.89
C TYR A 433 24.69 -0.01 13.96
N ASN A 434 25.56 0.15 14.96
CA ASN A 434 25.74 -0.84 16.02
C ASN A 434 25.68 -0.18 17.39
N VAL A 435 24.71 -0.59 18.22
CA VAL A 435 24.73 -0.32 19.67
C VAL A 435 25.38 -1.51 20.35
N LEU A 436 26.52 -1.29 21.02
CA LEU A 436 27.37 -2.34 21.57
C LEU A 436 27.09 -2.60 23.04
N GLU A 437 26.85 -1.55 23.82
CA GLU A 437 26.60 -1.64 25.26
C GLU A 437 25.77 -0.45 25.74
N VAL A 438 24.86 -0.70 26.69
CA VAL A 438 24.12 0.34 27.41
C VAL A 438 24.31 0.08 28.90
N THR A 439 24.85 1.07 29.62
CA THR A 439 25.09 0.99 31.07
C THR A 439 24.45 2.16 31.80
N ASN A 440 24.39 2.08 33.14
CA ASN A 440 23.77 3.10 34.00
C ASN A 440 22.29 3.33 33.68
N THR A 441 21.53 2.23 33.64
CA THR A 441 20.16 2.18 33.11
C THR A 441 19.07 2.13 34.16
N SER A 442 19.39 2.25 35.46
CA SER A 442 18.35 2.26 36.50
C SER A 442 17.54 3.57 36.46
N GLU A 443 16.33 3.55 37.01
CA GLU A 443 15.58 4.79 37.23
C GLU A 443 16.37 5.79 38.08
N GLY A 444 16.41 7.04 37.65
CA GLY A 444 17.20 8.13 38.23
C GLY A 444 18.64 8.22 37.70
N ASP A 445 19.11 7.23 36.94
CA ASP A 445 20.43 7.23 36.33
C ASP A 445 20.42 7.87 34.92
N SER A 446 21.60 8.35 34.50
CA SER A 446 21.85 8.84 33.13
C SER A 446 22.56 7.76 32.31
N PRO A 447 21.93 7.18 31.28
CA PRO A 447 22.52 6.10 30.51
C PRO A 447 23.82 6.47 29.78
N VAL A 448 24.71 5.48 29.67
CA VAL A 448 25.94 5.57 28.88
C VAL A 448 25.87 4.52 27.77
N VAL A 449 25.97 4.97 26.51
CA VAL A 449 25.83 4.13 25.32
C VAL A 449 27.16 4.01 24.61
N THR A 450 27.65 2.79 24.41
CA THR A 450 28.79 2.50 23.53
C THR A 450 28.28 2.02 22.19
N PHE A 451 28.75 2.62 21.09
CA PHE A 451 28.25 2.38 19.74
C PHE A 451 29.36 2.46 18.68
N SER A 452 29.07 2.02 17.46
CA SER A 452 29.95 2.16 16.29
C SER A 452 29.16 2.21 14.99
N VAL A 453 29.84 2.62 13.91
CA VAL A 453 29.37 2.46 12.53
C VAL A 453 30.39 1.63 11.78
N THR A 454 29.97 0.58 11.07
CA THR A 454 30.86 -0.35 10.36
C THR A 454 30.55 -0.42 8.87
N ASP A 455 31.49 -0.91 8.06
CA ASP A 455 31.30 -1.26 6.65
C ASP A 455 31.18 -2.78 6.47
N PRO A 456 29.95 -3.33 6.34
CA PRO A 456 29.73 -4.76 6.14
C PRO A 456 30.37 -5.32 4.87
N THR A 457 30.65 -4.47 3.87
CA THR A 457 31.29 -4.90 2.62
C THR A 457 32.82 -5.01 2.74
N ASN A 458 33.38 -4.64 3.89
CA ASN A 458 34.82 -4.59 4.16
C ASN A 458 35.15 -5.21 5.53
N ASP A 459 34.75 -6.47 5.73
CA ASP A 459 35.01 -7.26 6.94
C ASP A 459 34.59 -6.55 8.24
N ASP A 460 33.43 -5.86 8.21
CA ASP A 460 32.88 -5.05 9.31
C ASP A 460 33.87 -4.00 9.85
N ALA A 461 34.74 -3.45 9.00
CA ALA A 461 35.71 -2.44 9.41
C ALA A 461 35.00 -1.21 9.99
N PRO A 462 35.41 -0.69 11.16
CA PRO A 462 34.76 0.45 11.79
C PRO A 462 35.14 1.76 11.09
N TYR A 463 34.17 2.68 11.02
CA TYR A 463 34.38 4.04 10.55
C TYR A 463 34.93 4.96 11.65
N ASP A 464 35.89 5.80 11.27
CA ASP A 464 36.26 6.98 12.05
C ASP A 464 35.36 8.16 11.65
N MET A 465 34.36 8.47 12.48
CA MET A 465 33.39 9.54 12.25
C MET A 465 34.01 10.93 12.33
N THR A 466 35.20 11.09 12.92
CA THR A 466 35.86 12.40 13.06
C THR A 466 36.69 12.78 11.84
N THR A 467 37.06 11.80 11.02
CA THR A 467 37.91 12.01 9.84
C THR A 467 37.27 11.58 8.53
N HIS A 468 36.27 10.69 8.57
CA HIS A 468 35.62 10.21 7.35
C HIS A 468 34.57 11.23 6.85
N PRO A 469 34.58 11.57 5.54
CA PRO A 469 33.71 12.61 4.97
C PRO A 469 32.21 12.26 4.99
N ALA A 470 31.85 10.98 5.14
CA ALA A 470 30.46 10.56 5.34
C ALA A 470 29.86 11.04 6.67
N PHE A 471 30.69 11.42 7.65
CA PHE A 471 30.24 11.83 9.00
C PHE A 471 30.72 13.22 9.41
N SER A 472 31.72 13.77 8.73
CA SER A 472 32.39 15.01 9.09
C SER A 472 32.63 15.91 7.88
N GLY A 473 32.46 17.22 8.07
CA GLY A 473 32.65 18.24 7.04
C GLY A 473 31.52 18.33 6.01
N SER A 474 30.40 17.62 6.20
CA SER A 474 29.22 17.68 5.32
C SER A 474 27.97 18.12 6.09
N GLY A 475 27.21 19.06 5.51
CA GLY A 475 25.91 19.46 6.04
C GLY A 475 24.84 18.36 5.94
N GLU A 476 25.08 17.36 5.10
CA GLU A 476 24.19 16.22 4.90
C GLU A 476 24.44 15.10 5.90
N ALA A 477 25.59 15.06 6.57
CA ALA A 477 25.87 13.99 7.52
C ALA A 477 25.01 14.10 8.78
N SER A 478 24.27 13.03 9.09
CA SER A 478 23.39 12.93 10.24
C SER A 478 23.45 11.51 10.81
N VAL A 479 23.94 11.35 12.05
CA VAL A 479 23.87 10.09 12.80
C VAL A 479 23.47 10.43 14.23
N ASN A 480 22.50 9.70 14.76
CA ASN A 480 21.82 10.09 15.98
C ASN A 480 21.48 8.87 16.82
N ILE A 481 21.42 9.10 18.12
CA ILE A 481 20.91 8.17 19.11
C ILE A 481 19.68 8.79 19.77
N SER A 482 18.60 8.02 19.81
CA SER A 482 17.38 8.33 20.56
C SER A 482 17.18 7.32 21.68
N PHE A 483 16.70 7.81 22.81
CA PHE A 483 16.36 6.96 23.95
C PHE A 483 14.84 6.78 23.98
N VAL A 484 14.40 5.52 24.10
CA VAL A 484 13.00 5.14 23.95
C VAL A 484 12.57 4.28 25.13
N TRP A 485 11.45 4.60 25.77
CA TRP A 485 10.89 3.79 26.87
C TRP A 485 9.41 4.14 27.13
N PRO A 486 8.67 3.28 27.84
CA PRO A 486 8.97 1.88 28.10
C PRO A 486 8.76 1.06 26.82
N ASN A 487 9.42 -0.09 26.68
CA ASN A 487 9.25 -0.99 25.53
C ASN A 487 7.84 -1.59 25.45
N ALA A 488 7.01 -1.40 26.48
CA ALA A 488 5.59 -1.73 26.43
C ALA A 488 4.87 -0.98 25.30
N ASP A 489 5.05 0.33 25.15
CA ASP A 489 4.41 1.11 24.07
C ASP A 489 5.10 2.43 23.65
N PHE A 490 6.37 2.63 24.05
CA PHE A 490 7.20 3.78 23.68
C PHE A 490 6.57 5.16 23.99
N THR A 491 6.02 5.34 25.19
CA THR A 491 5.40 6.62 25.60
C THR A 491 6.38 7.77 25.75
N ASN A 492 7.66 7.48 25.95
CA ASN A 492 8.73 8.42 26.23
C ASN A 492 8.36 9.41 27.34
N VAL A 493 7.69 8.93 28.39
CA VAL A 493 7.36 9.75 29.56
C VAL A 493 8.60 10.12 30.37
N ALA A 494 8.56 11.29 31.00
CA ALA A 494 9.61 11.87 31.83
C ALA A 494 9.29 11.87 33.33
N ASN A 495 8.06 11.53 33.72
CA ASN A 495 7.62 11.39 35.12
C ASN A 495 6.23 10.72 35.18
N ASP A 496 5.73 10.55 36.40
CA ASP A 496 4.37 10.04 36.69
C ASP A 496 3.25 10.96 36.22
N ASP A 497 3.53 12.26 36.03
CA ASP A 497 2.56 13.23 35.53
C ASP A 497 2.38 13.09 34.00
N GLY A 498 3.15 12.21 33.34
CA GLY A 498 3.02 11.94 31.91
C GLY A 498 3.60 13.03 31.01
N THR A 499 4.50 13.88 31.49
CA THR A 499 5.17 14.83 30.58
C THR A 499 6.18 14.10 29.68
N ASP A 500 6.47 14.59 28.48
CA ASP A 500 7.45 13.97 27.59
C ASP A 500 8.93 14.27 27.97
N VAL A 501 9.86 13.42 27.53
CA VAL A 501 11.32 13.51 27.80
C VAL A 501 12.01 14.70 27.10
N THR A 502 11.34 15.33 26.13
CA THR A 502 11.89 16.42 25.30
C THR A 502 11.41 17.82 25.67
N GLY A 503 10.34 17.95 26.47
CA GLY A 503 9.59 19.20 26.62
C GLY A 503 9.06 19.72 25.27
N ARG A 504 8.70 18.81 24.36
CA ARG A 504 8.05 19.12 23.08
C ARG A 504 6.69 18.45 23.10
N PRO A 505 5.63 19.10 22.60
CA PRO A 505 4.34 18.44 22.46
C PRO A 505 4.49 17.09 21.76
N VAL A 506 3.57 16.16 21.99
CA VAL A 506 3.42 14.91 21.22
C VAL A 506 4.35 13.72 21.57
N ALA A 507 4.94 13.67 22.77
CA ALA A 507 5.56 12.44 23.33
C ALA A 507 6.67 11.77 22.48
N GLN A 508 7.39 12.53 21.65
CA GLN A 508 8.44 12.00 20.77
C GLN A 508 9.76 11.74 21.51
N ALA A 509 10.50 10.71 21.08
CA ALA A 509 11.81 10.40 21.64
C ALA A 509 12.83 11.54 21.39
N ARG A 510 13.70 11.80 22.37
CA ARG A 510 14.76 12.81 22.23
C ARG A 510 15.90 12.28 21.36
N ARG A 511 16.06 12.87 20.18
CA ARG A 511 17.16 12.62 19.26
C ARG A 511 18.43 13.39 19.64
N ILE A 512 19.55 12.69 19.80
CA ILE A 512 20.86 13.24 20.10
C ILE A 512 21.79 13.00 18.92
N ALA A 513 22.31 14.07 18.31
CA ALA A 513 23.32 13.95 17.27
C ALA A 513 24.62 13.39 17.85
N VAL A 514 25.20 12.39 17.19
CA VAL A 514 26.44 11.72 17.62
C VAL A 514 27.58 11.78 16.60
N ALA A 515 27.29 12.18 15.36
CA ALA A 515 28.31 12.50 14.35
C ALA A 515 28.65 14.00 14.33
N PRO A 516 29.86 14.40 13.89
CA PRO A 516 30.24 15.81 13.73
C PRO A 516 29.38 16.61 12.74
N GLY A 517 28.78 15.94 11.74
CA GLY A 517 27.98 16.58 10.71
C GLY A 517 28.80 17.57 9.89
N SER A 518 28.32 18.82 9.81
CA SER A 518 29.02 19.90 9.09
C SER A 518 30.39 20.29 9.68
N GLY A 519 30.67 19.88 10.92
CA GLY A 519 31.94 20.12 11.60
C GLY A 519 32.90 18.93 11.54
N PHE A 520 33.94 19.00 12.36
CA PHE A 520 34.94 17.92 12.55
C PHE A 520 35.09 17.52 14.03
N GLU A 521 34.37 18.19 14.92
CA GLU A 521 34.39 17.91 16.36
C GLU A 521 33.18 17.07 16.73
N LEU A 522 33.38 16.07 17.58
CA LEU A 522 32.28 15.28 18.11
C LEU A 522 31.32 16.16 18.94
N PRO A 523 30.01 15.88 18.88
CA PRO A 523 29.04 16.54 19.74
C PRO A 523 29.34 16.40 21.23
N THR A 524 28.81 17.31 22.03
CA THR A 524 28.99 17.27 23.49
C THR A 524 28.47 15.96 24.08
N GLY A 525 29.26 15.35 24.97
CA GLY A 525 28.92 14.07 25.59
C GLY A 525 29.31 12.84 24.77
N VAL A 526 29.85 13.01 23.56
CA VAL A 526 30.33 11.92 22.70
C VAL A 526 31.85 11.85 22.75
N PHE A 527 32.39 10.66 23.00
CA PHE A 527 33.80 10.38 23.15
C PHE A 527 34.26 9.31 22.17
N ASP A 528 35.38 9.53 21.50
CA ASP A 528 36.07 8.51 20.71
C ASP A 528 36.92 7.62 21.63
N ASN A 529 36.73 6.30 21.55
CA ASN A 529 37.47 5.33 22.34
C ASN A 529 38.82 4.93 21.69
N GLY A 530 39.09 5.38 20.46
CA GLY A 530 40.35 5.19 19.75
C GLY A 530 40.47 3.84 19.02
N ASP A 531 39.39 3.07 18.93
CA ASP A 531 39.31 1.76 18.28
C ASP A 531 38.18 1.67 17.25
N GLY A 532 37.59 2.82 16.87
CA GLY A 532 36.43 2.89 15.99
C GLY A 532 35.08 2.75 16.70
N THR A 533 35.09 2.64 18.03
CA THR A 533 33.90 2.76 18.87
C THR A 533 33.82 4.12 19.55
N TYR A 534 32.61 4.51 19.92
CA TYR A 534 32.30 5.78 20.55
C TYR A 534 31.43 5.56 21.77
N THR A 535 31.52 6.48 22.73
CA THR A 535 30.68 6.48 23.92
C THR A 535 29.90 7.79 24.04
N LEU A 536 28.57 7.69 24.11
CA LEU A 536 27.67 8.78 24.49
C LEU A 536 27.39 8.69 26.00
N ASP A 537 27.87 9.66 26.77
CA ASP A 537 27.52 9.86 28.18
C ASP A 537 26.37 10.87 28.28
N SER A 538 25.16 10.38 28.53
CA SER A 538 23.97 11.22 28.54
C SER A 538 23.91 12.20 29.73
N SER A 539 24.74 11.99 30.76
CA SER A 539 24.84 12.90 31.91
C SER A 539 25.50 14.23 31.56
N MET A 540 26.23 14.27 30.44
CA MET A 540 26.94 15.45 29.94
C MET A 540 26.14 16.28 28.96
N LEU A 541 24.94 15.82 28.57
CA LEU A 541 24.03 16.57 27.73
C LEU A 541 23.42 17.75 28.49
N ASN A 542 22.89 18.73 27.76
CA ASN A 542 22.17 19.86 28.34
C ASN A 542 20.76 19.97 27.74
N PRO A 543 19.68 19.70 28.53
CA PRO A 543 19.73 19.04 29.84
C PRO A 543 20.24 17.59 29.72
N PRO A 544 20.75 17.00 30.81
CA PRO A 544 21.07 15.57 30.86
C PRO A 544 19.84 14.72 30.55
N ILE A 545 20.04 13.54 29.99
CA ILE A 545 18.96 12.54 29.89
C ILE A 545 19.03 11.67 31.14
N VAL A 546 17.95 11.65 31.90
CA VAL A 546 17.80 10.84 33.11
C VAL A 546 16.62 9.91 32.87
N ILE A 547 16.80 8.61 33.11
CA ILE A 547 15.68 7.68 33.08
C ILE A 547 14.76 8.06 34.25
N PRO A 548 13.49 8.35 34.01
CA PRO A 548 12.63 8.81 35.08
C PRO A 548 12.26 7.66 36.01
N SER A 549 11.97 7.99 37.26
CA SER A 549 11.36 7.05 38.19
C SER A 549 9.85 7.16 38.05
N THR A 550 9.19 6.07 37.66
CA THR A 550 7.73 6.07 37.48
C THR A 550 7.03 4.98 38.30
N THR A 551 5.73 5.16 38.53
CA THR A 551 4.83 4.19 39.15
C THR A 551 3.61 3.99 38.23
N PRO A 552 3.51 2.85 37.51
CA PRO A 552 4.37 1.67 37.60
C PRO A 552 5.77 1.90 37.01
N ALA A 553 6.72 1.02 37.39
CA ALA A 553 8.10 1.06 36.90
C ALA A 553 8.15 0.84 35.38
N LEU A 554 9.16 1.43 34.71
CA LEU A 554 9.29 1.43 33.25
C LEU A 554 9.58 0.06 32.63
N GLY A 555 10.17 -0.87 33.40
CA GLY A 555 10.55 -2.20 32.92
C GLY A 555 11.82 -2.16 32.05
N SER A 556 11.66 -2.06 30.73
CA SER A 556 12.75 -2.05 29.74
C SER A 556 12.65 -0.84 28.81
N GLY A 557 13.79 -0.36 28.32
CA GLY A 557 13.91 0.69 27.31
C GLY A 557 14.66 0.22 26.08
N SER A 558 14.83 1.09 25.08
CA SER A 558 15.59 0.81 23.86
C SER A 558 16.44 2.01 23.45
N ILE A 559 17.57 1.73 22.82
CA ILE A 559 18.39 2.70 22.12
C ILE A 559 18.14 2.56 20.62
N LEU A 560 17.66 3.63 20.01
CA LEU A 560 17.53 3.75 18.55
C LEU A 560 18.74 4.50 18.02
N MET A 561 19.50 3.86 17.12
CA MET A 561 20.51 4.50 16.31
C MET A 561 19.98 4.66 14.87
N GLU A 562 19.96 5.90 14.39
CA GLU A 562 19.34 6.31 13.13
C GLU A 562 20.15 7.41 12.44
N GLY A 563 19.95 7.59 11.15
CA GLY A 563 20.51 8.71 10.40
C GLY A 563 20.89 8.37 8.97
N HIS A 564 21.38 9.38 8.26
CA HIS A 564 22.00 9.25 6.94
C HIS A 564 23.45 9.75 6.97
N PRO A 565 24.44 8.88 6.76
CA PRO A 565 25.78 9.32 6.38
C PRO A 565 25.70 10.08 5.06
N ALA A 566 26.60 11.04 4.88
CA ALA A 566 26.72 11.72 3.60
C ALA A 566 27.35 10.77 2.55
N GLY A 567 26.80 10.78 1.34
CA GLY A 567 27.23 10.02 0.19
C GLY A 567 27.77 10.91 -0.93
N ASP A 568 28.59 10.32 -1.80
CA ASP A 568 29.20 10.94 -2.97
C ASP A 568 28.73 10.18 -4.22
N PHE A 569 27.49 10.44 -4.65
CA PHE A 569 26.89 9.74 -5.80
C PHE A 569 26.01 10.61 -6.72
N SER A 570 25.86 11.92 -6.44
CA SER A 570 25.23 12.92 -7.31
C SER A 570 26.12 13.44 -8.45
N GLY A 571 27.31 12.86 -8.65
CA GLY A 571 28.15 13.08 -9.83
C GLY A 571 29.24 14.14 -9.69
N GLN A 572 29.36 14.81 -8.55
CA GLN A 572 30.54 15.62 -8.21
C GLN A 572 31.49 14.82 -7.30
N VAL A 573 32.38 14.04 -7.91
CA VAL A 573 33.33 13.20 -7.17
C VAL A 573 34.06 13.99 -6.08
N GLY A 574 33.98 13.49 -4.84
CA GLY A 574 34.54 14.08 -3.65
C GLY A 574 33.63 15.08 -2.93
N VAL A 575 32.37 15.21 -3.35
CA VAL A 575 31.36 16.07 -2.73
C VAL A 575 30.32 15.19 -2.04
N PHE A 576 30.27 15.27 -0.72
CA PHE A 576 29.43 14.45 0.13
C PHE A 576 28.11 15.16 0.44
N GLU A 577 27.23 15.30 -0.55
CA GLU A 577 25.98 16.08 -0.45
C GLU A 577 24.71 15.21 -0.52
N ASP A 578 24.84 13.88 -0.65
CA ASP A 578 23.71 12.96 -0.76
C ASP A 578 23.39 12.27 0.57
N SER A 579 22.11 12.04 0.87
CA SER A 579 21.68 11.28 2.06
C SER A 579 21.74 9.78 1.76
N VAL A 580 22.54 9.00 2.49
CA VAL A 580 22.52 7.53 2.40
C VAL A 580 21.50 6.97 3.39
N PRO A 581 20.42 6.29 2.94
CA PRO A 581 19.38 5.78 3.83
C PRO A 581 19.81 4.46 4.49
N VAL A 582 20.51 4.55 5.62
CA VAL A 582 21.03 3.38 6.34
C VAL A 582 19.95 2.81 7.26
N THR A 583 19.77 1.48 7.23
CA THR A 583 18.85 0.77 8.11
C THR A 583 19.09 1.13 9.58
N SER A 584 18.04 1.57 10.26
CA SER A 584 18.09 1.96 11.68
C SER A 584 18.27 0.73 12.58
N ALA A 585 19.03 0.89 13.66
CA ALA A 585 19.26 -0.15 14.67
C ALA A 585 18.53 0.19 15.96
N LEU A 586 17.72 -0.74 16.47
CA LEU A 586 17.04 -0.60 17.77
C LEU A 586 17.49 -1.73 18.69
N VAL A 587 18.03 -1.39 19.86
CA VAL A 587 18.56 -2.38 20.82
C VAL A 587 17.94 -2.18 22.20
N PRO A 588 17.25 -3.20 22.76
CA PRO A 588 16.63 -3.10 24.07
C PRO A 588 17.66 -3.19 25.22
N PHE A 589 17.36 -2.55 26.34
CA PHE A 589 18.10 -2.63 27.59
C PHE A 589 17.14 -2.68 28.80
N ALA A 590 17.59 -3.28 29.90
CA ALA A 590 16.81 -3.39 31.13
C ALA A 590 16.94 -2.12 31.99
N ILE A 591 15.81 -1.62 32.50
CA ILE A 591 15.77 -0.51 33.48
C ILE A 591 15.51 -1.08 34.88
N ASN A 592 14.36 -1.72 35.04
CA ASN A 592 13.94 -2.38 36.28
C ASN A 592 13.74 -3.89 36.08
N ASP A 593 13.61 -4.35 34.83
CA ASP A 593 13.52 -5.77 34.51
C ASP A 593 14.83 -6.50 34.80
N GLU A 594 14.75 -7.81 35.03
CA GLU A 594 15.96 -8.65 35.23
C GLU A 594 16.76 -8.78 33.93
N GLU A 595 16.08 -8.85 32.79
CA GLU A 595 16.65 -8.98 31.45
C GLU A 595 15.94 -8.02 30.50
N PRO A 596 16.62 -7.49 29.46
CA PRO A 596 16.00 -6.60 28.48
C PRO A 596 14.83 -7.27 27.75
N ALA A 597 13.64 -6.66 27.82
CA ALA A 597 12.48 -7.09 27.05
C ALA A 597 12.31 -6.20 25.82
N ALA A 598 12.25 -6.78 24.62
CA ALA A 598 11.94 -6.06 23.39
C ALA A 598 10.46 -5.63 23.32
N ARG A 599 10.14 -4.67 22.45
CA ARG A 599 8.73 -4.35 22.16
C ARG A 599 8.07 -5.53 21.44
N ARG A 600 6.76 -5.64 21.62
CA ARG A 600 5.92 -6.60 20.90
C ARG A 600 6.05 -6.45 19.38
N VAL A 601 6.06 -7.57 18.67
CA VAL A 601 6.02 -7.62 17.20
C VAL A 601 4.58 -7.85 16.75
N VAL A 602 4.06 -6.95 15.91
CA VAL A 602 2.70 -6.99 15.36
C VAL A 602 2.74 -7.09 13.83
N VAL A 603 3.62 -6.33 13.19
CA VAL A 603 3.81 -6.33 11.74
C VAL A 603 5.20 -6.81 11.37
N SER A 604 5.36 -7.38 10.17
CA SER A 604 6.64 -7.85 9.65
C SER A 604 7.28 -6.80 8.76
N LEU A 605 8.56 -6.47 9.02
CA LEU A 605 9.33 -5.59 8.13
C LEU A 605 9.51 -6.19 6.73
N GLU A 606 9.72 -7.51 6.65
CA GLU A 606 9.88 -8.21 5.36
C GLU A 606 8.65 -7.99 4.46
N LYS A 607 7.45 -8.05 5.05
CA LYS A 607 6.20 -7.79 4.32
C LYS A 607 6.07 -6.33 3.85
N CYS A 608 6.56 -5.36 4.64
CA CYS A 608 6.64 -3.98 4.18
C CYS A 608 7.61 -3.84 3.00
N GLN A 609 8.71 -4.58 3.01
CA GLN A 609 9.74 -4.56 1.98
C GLN A 609 9.33 -5.29 0.70
N ASP A 610 8.35 -6.20 0.74
CA ASP A 610 7.74 -6.78 -0.46
C ASP A 610 7.18 -5.68 -1.39
N CYS A 611 6.65 -4.59 -0.81
CA CYS A 611 6.16 -3.43 -1.56
C CYS A 611 7.19 -2.30 -1.65
N HIS A 612 7.88 -1.95 -0.57
CA HIS A 612 8.70 -0.73 -0.50
C HIS A 612 10.19 -0.95 -0.71
N ASN A 613 10.65 -2.21 -0.83
CA ASN A 613 12.04 -2.60 -1.02
C ASN A 613 13.00 -2.12 0.10
N VAL A 614 14.24 -2.61 0.09
CA VAL A 614 15.26 -2.36 1.12
C VAL A 614 16.04 -1.08 0.81
N ASN A 615 16.21 -0.20 1.81
CA ASN A 615 16.88 1.10 1.74
C ASN A 615 16.32 2.01 0.61
N ASP A 616 15.01 1.93 0.38
CA ASP A 616 14.30 2.54 -0.74
C ASP A 616 13.02 3.26 -0.28
N GLY A 617 11.84 2.72 -0.56
CA GLY A 617 10.53 3.29 -0.24
C GLY A 617 10.25 3.38 1.26
N LEU A 618 10.98 2.64 2.10
CA LEU A 618 10.93 2.76 3.57
C LEU A 618 11.96 3.73 4.16
N ALA A 619 12.53 4.65 3.37
CA ALA A 619 13.49 5.65 3.83
C ALA A 619 12.85 7.04 4.01
N PHE A 620 12.32 7.32 5.20
CA PHE A 620 11.59 8.55 5.50
C PHE A 620 12.45 9.61 6.21
N HIS A 621 11.91 10.83 6.31
CA HIS A 621 12.53 11.98 6.98
C HIS A 621 13.92 12.34 6.43
N GLY A 622 14.03 12.40 5.10
CA GLY A 622 15.30 12.68 4.41
C GLY A 622 16.30 11.53 4.49
N GLY A 623 15.81 10.28 4.58
CA GLY A 623 16.67 9.10 4.72
C GLY A 623 17.24 8.89 6.12
N ASN A 624 16.77 9.63 7.14
CA ASN A 624 17.23 9.44 8.52
C ASN A 624 16.71 8.13 9.13
N ARG A 625 15.56 7.64 8.67
CA ARG A 625 14.88 6.48 9.23
C ARG A 625 14.57 5.53 8.11
N ALA A 626 15.28 4.41 8.08
CA ALA A 626 15.12 3.40 7.05
C ALA A 626 14.94 2.01 7.66
N ASP A 627 14.02 1.23 7.10
CA ASP A 627 13.91 -0.22 7.29
C ASP A 627 13.86 -0.71 8.75
N ASN A 628 13.09 -0.05 9.60
CA ASN A 628 12.84 -0.51 10.97
C ASN A 628 11.49 0.01 11.48
N ASN A 629 10.49 -0.86 11.52
CA ASN A 629 9.12 -0.51 11.94
C ASN A 629 9.03 -0.08 13.42
N GLU A 630 9.85 -0.67 14.30
CA GLU A 630 9.92 -0.25 15.70
C GLU A 630 10.57 1.12 15.86
N ALA A 631 11.55 1.47 15.01
CA ALA A 631 12.11 2.82 14.97
C ALA A 631 11.04 3.85 14.61
N CYS A 632 10.16 3.55 13.64
CA CYS A 632 9.02 4.42 13.32
C CYS A 632 8.11 4.57 14.54
N ALA A 633 7.71 3.46 15.16
CA ALA A 633 6.83 3.45 16.33
C ALA A 633 7.42 4.17 17.56
N SER A 634 8.74 4.36 17.64
CA SER A 634 9.38 5.09 18.75
C SER A 634 9.04 6.58 18.79
N CYS A 635 8.74 7.17 17.62
CA CYS A 635 8.32 8.56 17.47
C CYS A 635 6.85 8.68 17.07
N HIS A 636 6.32 7.68 16.35
CA HIS A 636 4.92 7.55 15.96
C HIS A 636 4.22 6.66 16.99
N ASN A 637 4.26 7.05 18.27
CA ASN A 637 3.66 6.29 19.35
C ASN A 637 2.21 6.71 19.61
N PRO A 638 1.44 6.02 20.48
CA PRO A 638 0.03 6.33 20.70
C PRO A 638 -0.25 7.76 21.19
N ASN A 639 0.72 8.43 21.82
CA ASN A 639 0.55 9.77 22.35
C ASN A 639 1.00 10.88 21.36
N SER A 640 1.39 10.51 20.13
CA SER A 640 1.96 11.45 19.17
C SER A 640 0.94 11.94 18.14
N THR A 641 0.90 13.26 17.96
CA THR A 641 0.21 13.95 16.86
C THR A 641 1.21 14.77 16.04
N ASP A 642 0.74 15.38 14.94
CA ASP A 642 1.55 16.29 14.13
C ASP A 642 1.46 17.76 14.60
N LEU A 643 0.86 18.05 15.77
CA LEU A 643 0.68 19.42 16.30
C LEU A 643 1.96 20.26 16.21
N TYR A 644 3.10 19.69 16.59
CA TYR A 644 4.41 20.36 16.56
C TYR A 644 4.81 20.88 15.16
N ARG A 645 4.26 20.28 14.11
CA ARG A 645 4.53 20.57 12.70
C ARG A 645 3.49 21.45 12.04
N ARG A 646 2.36 21.69 12.70
CA ARG A 646 1.24 22.45 12.14
C ARG A 646 1.58 23.95 12.08
N PRO A 647 1.09 24.68 11.07
CA PRO A 647 1.19 26.12 11.02
C PRO A 647 0.52 26.80 12.22
N ALA A 648 0.87 28.06 12.48
CA ALA A 648 0.20 28.86 13.50
C ALA A 648 -1.28 29.06 13.17
N ASP A 649 -2.12 28.79 14.16
CA ASP A 649 -3.55 28.88 14.07
C ASP A 649 -4.02 30.35 14.12
N PRO A 650 -4.76 30.85 13.11
CA PRO A 650 -5.03 32.28 12.99
C PRO A 650 -5.84 32.89 14.15
N ASP A 651 -6.71 32.12 14.81
CA ASP A 651 -7.48 32.61 15.96
C ASP A 651 -6.83 32.29 17.32
N GLY A 652 -5.89 31.33 17.34
CA GLY A 652 -5.14 30.91 18.51
C GLY A 652 -5.99 30.26 19.59
N VAL A 653 -7.11 29.62 19.22
CA VAL A 653 -8.05 29.00 20.16
C VAL A 653 -8.16 27.51 19.86
N ALA A 654 -7.67 26.67 20.78
CA ALA A 654 -7.88 25.23 20.72
C ALA A 654 -9.38 24.87 20.72
N ASN A 655 -9.90 24.57 19.53
CA ASN A 655 -11.30 24.27 19.26
C ASN A 655 -11.48 23.15 18.21
N GLY A 656 -10.39 22.59 17.72
CA GLY A 656 -10.33 21.46 16.78
C GLY A 656 -10.31 21.89 15.32
N VAL A 657 -10.35 23.20 15.04
CA VAL A 657 -10.42 23.73 13.68
C VAL A 657 -9.34 24.78 13.46
N SER A 658 -8.57 24.63 12.39
CA SER A 658 -7.63 25.67 11.95
C SER A 658 -7.82 26.02 10.47
N GLU A 659 -8.05 27.30 10.17
CA GLU A 659 -8.13 27.78 8.78
C GLU A 659 -6.76 27.84 8.07
N ALA A 660 -5.66 27.61 8.80
CA ALA A 660 -4.31 27.60 8.23
C ALA A 660 -3.91 26.24 7.64
N THR A 661 -4.66 25.17 7.94
CA THR A 661 -4.36 23.80 7.50
C THR A 661 -5.27 23.36 6.35
N VAL A 662 -4.81 22.38 5.56
CA VAL A 662 -5.53 21.91 4.35
C VAL A 662 -6.70 20.98 4.70
N ASP A 663 -6.57 20.24 5.79
CA ASP A 663 -7.61 19.37 6.36
C ASP A 663 -8.54 20.14 7.33
N GLY A 664 -8.21 21.40 7.64
CA GLY A 664 -8.95 22.23 8.57
C GLY A 664 -8.77 21.83 10.04
N LEU A 665 -7.85 20.93 10.37
CA LEU A 665 -7.62 20.43 11.72
C LEU A 665 -6.42 21.12 12.39
N GLU A 666 -6.49 21.32 13.70
CA GLU A 666 -5.38 21.82 14.53
C GLU A 666 -4.25 20.79 14.65
N GLU A 667 -4.60 19.50 14.64
CA GLU A 667 -3.67 18.38 14.67
C GLU A 667 -4.33 17.12 14.11
N ALA A 668 -3.49 16.18 13.69
CA ALA A 668 -3.88 14.82 13.37
C ALA A 668 -2.97 13.84 14.11
N THR A 669 -3.52 12.70 14.53
CA THR A 669 -2.71 11.63 15.12
C THR A 669 -1.67 11.13 14.13
N VAL A 670 -0.47 10.88 14.63
CA VAL A 670 0.60 10.20 13.88
C VAL A 670 1.01 8.91 14.56
N ASN A 671 0.16 8.33 15.41
CA ASN A 671 0.36 6.98 15.93
C ASN A 671 0.58 6.00 14.77
N TYR A 672 1.64 5.19 14.84
CA TYR A 672 2.09 4.31 13.77
C TYR A 672 0.97 3.39 13.28
N ALA A 673 0.18 2.78 14.18
CA ALA A 673 -0.91 1.90 13.76
C ALA A 673 -2.00 2.65 12.98
N TYR A 674 -2.43 3.82 13.48
CA TYR A 674 -3.45 4.63 12.82
C TYR A 674 -2.94 5.17 11.49
N MET A 675 -1.77 5.81 11.49
CA MET A 675 -1.16 6.45 10.33
C MET A 675 -0.95 5.44 9.20
N ILE A 676 -0.38 4.27 9.49
CA ILE A 676 -0.10 3.27 8.46
C ILE A 676 -1.39 2.68 7.88
N HIS A 677 -2.41 2.38 8.70
CA HIS A 677 -3.71 2.00 8.18
C HIS A 677 -4.33 3.09 7.31
N ALA A 678 -4.31 4.34 7.77
CA ALA A 678 -4.95 5.45 7.07
C ALA A 678 -4.28 5.77 5.72
N ILE A 679 -2.95 5.66 5.63
CA ILE A 679 -2.18 5.83 4.39
C ILE A 679 -2.52 4.74 3.36
N HIS A 680 -2.76 3.50 3.81
CA HIS A 680 -2.95 2.34 2.92
C HIS A 680 -4.43 1.98 2.69
N ALA A 681 -5.38 2.71 3.28
CA ALA A 681 -6.82 2.50 3.09
C ALA A 681 -7.57 3.70 2.46
N PRO A 682 -6.97 4.48 1.54
CA PRO A 682 -7.64 5.67 0.99
C PRO A 682 -8.90 5.33 0.20
N GLU A 683 -9.03 4.12 -0.35
CA GLU A 683 -10.22 3.68 -1.10
C GLU A 683 -11.41 3.34 -0.18
N VAL A 684 -11.16 3.02 1.10
CA VAL A 684 -12.19 2.63 2.07
C VAL A 684 -12.60 3.80 2.97
N ARG A 685 -11.67 4.72 3.23
CA ARG A 685 -11.91 5.89 4.08
C ARG A 685 -12.84 6.90 3.42
N GLU A 686 -13.73 7.50 4.21
CA GLU A 686 -14.54 8.64 3.81
C GLU A 686 -13.78 9.96 3.98
N THR A 687 -12.86 10.02 4.94
CA THR A 687 -12.03 11.20 5.22
C THR A 687 -10.59 10.96 4.80
N GLU A 688 -10.08 11.84 3.94
CA GLU A 688 -8.67 11.84 3.58
C GLU A 688 -7.77 12.06 4.81
N TYR A 689 -6.74 11.22 4.95
CA TYR A 689 -5.74 11.41 6.00
C TYR A 689 -4.65 12.36 5.54
N THR A 690 -4.39 13.39 6.35
CA THR A 690 -3.31 14.37 6.12
C THR A 690 -2.44 14.49 7.37
N ALA A 691 -1.13 14.45 7.17
CA ALA A 691 -0.14 14.69 8.23
C ALA A 691 0.81 15.83 7.86
N TYR A 692 1.21 16.64 8.83
CA TYR A 692 2.13 17.76 8.63
C TYR A 692 3.58 17.38 8.95
N GLY A 693 4.47 17.64 7.99
CA GLY A 693 5.89 17.33 8.04
C GLY A 693 6.78 18.54 8.36
N PHE A 694 8.06 18.46 7.98
CA PHE A 694 9.00 19.58 8.17
C PHE A 694 8.57 20.83 7.41
N GLY A 695 8.73 21.99 8.06
CA GLY A 695 8.33 23.29 7.51
C GLY A 695 6.84 23.42 7.23
N GLY A 696 5.98 22.83 8.07
CA GLY A 696 4.54 22.97 7.91
C GLY A 696 3.99 22.41 6.60
N THR A 697 4.70 21.44 6.00
CA THR A 697 4.32 20.87 4.71
C THR A 697 3.22 19.83 4.91
N PRO A 698 2.03 19.99 4.32
CA PRO A 698 1.01 18.95 4.34
C PRO A 698 1.42 17.76 3.46
N HIS A 699 1.19 16.56 3.96
CA HIS A 699 1.25 15.30 3.23
C HIS A 699 -0.12 14.66 3.29
N SER A 700 -0.85 14.74 2.17
CA SER A 700 -2.18 14.16 2.01
C SER A 700 -2.05 12.82 1.30
N TYR A 701 -2.78 11.81 1.76
CA TYR A 701 -2.62 10.42 1.31
C TYR A 701 -3.84 9.86 0.58
N GLY A 702 -4.82 10.70 0.22
CA GLY A 702 -6.02 10.27 -0.51
C GLY A 702 -5.75 9.79 -1.94
N GLU A 703 -4.56 10.06 -2.49
CA GLU A 703 -4.15 9.63 -3.83
C GLU A 703 -3.38 8.31 -3.86
N VAL A 704 -3.07 7.72 -2.70
CA VAL A 704 -2.33 6.46 -2.64
C VAL A 704 -3.13 5.34 -3.31
N THR A 705 -2.52 4.63 -4.26
CA THR A 705 -3.13 3.45 -4.89
C THR A 705 -2.55 2.20 -4.24
N TYR A 706 -3.28 1.65 -3.26
CA TYR A 706 -2.84 0.46 -2.54
C TYR A 706 -2.96 -0.79 -3.45
N PRO A 707 -1.87 -1.53 -3.73
CA PRO A 707 -1.88 -2.58 -4.75
C PRO A 707 -2.43 -3.93 -4.26
N LYS A 708 -2.64 -4.09 -2.96
CA LYS A 708 -3.30 -5.25 -2.33
C LYS A 708 -4.77 -4.92 -2.06
N ARG A 709 -5.55 -5.93 -1.70
CA ARG A 709 -6.89 -5.74 -1.14
C ARG A 709 -6.80 -4.96 0.17
N ASP A 710 -7.64 -3.95 0.35
CA ASP A 710 -7.69 -3.15 1.59
C ASP A 710 -7.87 -3.99 2.87
N GLY A 711 -8.60 -5.11 2.76
CA GLY A 711 -8.80 -6.07 3.85
C GLY A 711 -7.72 -7.14 3.99
N ASP A 712 -6.66 -7.15 3.19
CA ASP A 712 -5.57 -8.12 3.35
C ASP A 712 -4.68 -7.74 4.55
N CYS A 713 -5.14 -8.04 5.78
CA CYS A 713 -4.36 -7.77 6.99
C CYS A 713 -3.00 -8.47 6.96
N LEU A 714 -2.90 -9.63 6.29
CA LEU A 714 -1.68 -10.40 6.14
C LEU A 714 -0.69 -9.76 5.18
N ALA A 715 -1.05 -8.69 4.47
CA ALA A 715 -0.10 -7.86 3.73
C ALA A 715 0.93 -7.19 4.66
N CYS A 716 0.62 -6.98 5.94
CA CYS A 716 1.53 -6.36 6.90
C CYS A 716 1.70 -7.18 8.20
N HIS A 717 0.61 -7.74 8.72
CA HIS A 717 0.60 -8.34 10.05
C HIS A 717 1.29 -9.70 10.10
N VAL A 718 1.88 -10.00 11.26
CA VAL A 718 2.17 -11.38 11.65
C VAL A 718 0.82 -12.08 11.93
N GLU A 719 0.69 -13.34 11.51
CA GLU A 719 -0.56 -14.09 11.64
C GLU A 719 -1.09 -14.07 13.09
N GLY A 720 -2.38 -13.80 13.25
CA GLY A 720 -3.07 -13.74 14.55
C GLY A 720 -2.87 -12.46 15.37
N THR A 721 -2.07 -11.49 14.89
CA THR A 721 -1.79 -10.25 15.65
C THR A 721 -2.76 -9.09 15.38
N TYR A 722 -3.73 -9.26 14.46
CA TYR A 722 -4.66 -8.22 14.01
C TYR A 722 -6.06 -8.30 14.65
N TYR A 723 -6.30 -9.27 15.55
CA TYR A 723 -7.62 -9.47 16.17
C TYR A 723 -7.98 -8.47 17.27
N GLY A 724 -6.99 -7.86 17.90
CA GLY A 724 -7.21 -6.91 18.97
C GLY A 724 -5.89 -6.32 19.46
N ALA A 725 -5.99 -5.14 20.09
CA ALA A 725 -4.82 -4.54 20.69
C ALA A 725 -4.31 -5.40 21.85
N PRO A 726 -2.99 -5.45 22.04
CA PRO A 726 -2.37 -6.23 23.10
C PRO A 726 -2.72 -5.66 24.47
N GLU A 727 -2.65 -6.50 25.50
CA GLU A 727 -2.84 -6.08 26.89
C GLU A 727 -1.88 -4.95 27.25
N GLY A 728 -2.41 -3.87 27.85
CA GLY A 728 -1.64 -2.69 28.21
C GLY A 728 -1.31 -1.74 27.06
N ALA A 729 -1.87 -1.95 25.86
CA ALA A 729 -1.83 -0.95 24.80
C ALA A 729 -2.51 0.36 25.23
N LEU A 730 -1.93 1.48 24.80
CA LEU A 730 -2.44 2.81 25.14
C LEU A 730 -3.45 3.32 24.11
N GLY A 731 -4.32 4.21 24.58
CA GLY A 731 -5.21 4.94 23.69
C GLY A 731 -4.43 5.85 22.76
N THR A 732 -4.98 6.11 21.59
CA THR A 732 -4.38 6.98 20.58
C THR A 732 -4.84 8.42 20.81
N THR A 733 -3.90 9.33 21.04
CA THR A 733 -4.17 10.77 21.05
C THR A 733 -4.65 11.21 19.69
N VAL A 734 -5.82 11.84 19.66
CA VAL A 734 -6.38 12.48 18.48
C VAL A 734 -6.55 13.98 18.66
N ASN A 735 -6.57 14.44 19.91
CA ASN A 735 -6.57 15.84 20.25
C ASN A 735 -5.88 16.04 21.61
N SER A 736 -4.90 16.91 21.65
CA SER A 736 -4.06 17.29 22.79
C SER A 736 -4.64 18.43 23.63
N GLY A 737 -5.79 18.97 23.24
CA GLY A 737 -6.38 20.15 23.85
C GLY A 737 -5.63 21.45 23.53
N ALA A 738 -4.72 21.44 22.55
CA ALA A 738 -3.85 22.56 22.24
C ALA A 738 -3.79 22.91 20.74
N THR A 739 -3.41 24.16 20.45
CA THR A 739 -3.18 24.68 19.09
C THR A 739 -1.89 25.50 19.03
N VAL A 740 -1.32 25.66 17.84
CA VAL A 740 -0.08 26.44 17.63
C VAL A 740 -0.38 27.94 17.62
N LEU A 741 0.24 28.71 18.53
CA LEU A 741 0.12 30.17 18.56
C LEU A 741 1.17 30.87 17.71
N GLU A 742 2.41 30.39 17.77
CA GLU A 742 3.54 30.99 17.07
C GLU A 742 4.46 29.89 16.54
N GLU A 743 4.93 30.08 15.30
CA GLU A 743 5.95 29.23 14.69
C GLU A 743 7.35 29.72 15.05
N THR A 744 8.33 28.82 15.06
CA THR A 744 9.73 29.24 15.22
C THR A 744 10.15 30.20 14.10
N PRO A 745 10.99 31.22 14.38
CA PRO A 745 11.54 32.09 13.33
C PRO A 745 12.27 31.34 12.22
N GLN A 746 12.76 30.13 12.54
CA GLN A 746 13.22 29.13 11.59
C GLN A 746 12.10 28.13 11.29
N PHE A 747 11.04 28.59 10.63
CA PHE A 747 9.80 27.87 10.27
C PHE A 747 9.92 26.34 10.05
N PHE A 748 11.04 25.88 9.49
CA PHE A 748 11.37 24.46 9.34
C PHE A 748 11.43 23.64 10.66
N LEU A 749 11.72 24.26 11.81
CA LEU A 749 11.88 23.58 13.09
C LEU A 749 10.55 23.21 13.74
N GLY A 750 9.43 23.88 13.40
CA GLY A 750 8.10 23.63 13.97
C GLY A 750 7.58 24.80 14.83
N ALA A 751 6.62 24.48 15.70
CA ALA A 751 5.95 25.41 16.60
C ALA A 751 6.85 25.89 17.77
N ALA A 752 6.58 27.10 18.26
CA ALA A 752 7.33 27.80 19.30
C ALA A 752 6.49 28.15 20.54
N GLU A 753 5.18 28.31 20.40
CA GLU A 753 4.24 28.59 21.50
C GLU A 753 2.89 27.93 21.21
N TYR A 754 2.19 27.51 22.28
CA TYR A 754 0.88 26.84 22.21
C TYR A 754 -0.17 27.52 23.07
N ALA A 755 -1.43 27.45 22.61
CA ALA A 755 -2.61 27.77 23.40
C ALA A 755 -3.29 26.47 23.84
N PRO A 756 -3.85 26.41 25.07
CA PRO A 756 -3.81 27.46 26.09
C PRO A 756 -2.45 27.58 26.79
N SER A 757 -1.59 26.56 26.73
CA SER A 757 -0.23 26.57 27.26
C SER A 757 0.62 25.39 26.77
N GLU A 758 1.94 25.49 26.94
CA GLU A 758 2.89 24.39 26.74
C GLU A 758 2.58 23.17 27.63
N GLU A 759 2.10 23.40 28.86
CA GLU A 759 1.78 22.33 29.81
C GLU A 759 0.66 21.43 29.28
N VAL A 760 -0.35 22.00 28.63
CA VAL A 760 -1.43 21.23 27.99
C VAL A 760 -0.88 20.49 26.76
N ALA A 761 -0.18 21.18 25.86
CA ALA A 761 0.34 20.56 24.63
C ALA A 761 1.32 19.39 24.88
N THR A 762 1.96 19.33 26.05
CA THR A 762 2.98 18.31 26.41
C THR A 762 2.48 17.22 27.35
N ASN A 763 1.25 17.33 27.87
CA ASN A 763 0.71 16.44 28.88
C ASN A 763 -0.26 15.42 28.28
N TRP A 764 0.24 14.27 27.84
CA TRP A 764 -0.64 13.29 27.18
C TRP A 764 -1.72 12.67 28.08
N ASN A 765 -1.67 12.88 29.41
CA ASN A 765 -2.68 12.38 30.34
C ASN A 765 -4.01 13.15 30.25
N ASP A 766 -4.02 14.39 29.73
CA ASP A 766 -5.24 15.18 29.55
C ASP A 766 -5.78 15.17 28.12
N ASP A 767 -5.03 14.59 27.17
CA ASP A 767 -5.47 14.36 25.79
C ASP A 767 -6.83 13.64 25.68
N ASN A 768 -7.59 14.01 24.66
CA ASN A 768 -8.68 13.19 24.15
C ASN A 768 -8.13 12.03 23.32
N LYS A 769 -8.48 10.80 23.69
CA LYS A 769 -7.95 9.59 23.07
C LYS A 769 -9.05 8.66 22.54
N PHE A 770 -8.73 7.99 21.46
CA PHE A 770 -9.42 6.78 21.03
C PHE A 770 -8.88 5.59 21.81
N SER A 771 -9.75 4.66 22.22
CA SER A 771 -9.29 3.40 22.82
C SER A 771 -8.43 2.59 21.84
N PRO A 772 -7.51 1.74 22.33
CA PRO A 772 -6.49 1.13 21.49
C PRO A 772 -7.05 0.30 20.32
N GLN A 773 -8.13 -0.46 20.54
CA GLN A 773 -8.76 -1.27 19.49
C GLN A 773 -9.55 -0.39 18.53
N ALA A 774 -10.36 0.55 19.05
CA ALA A 774 -11.16 1.44 18.21
C ALA A 774 -10.27 2.30 17.28
N ALA A 775 -9.13 2.78 17.78
CA ALA A 775 -8.15 3.54 16.98
C ALA A 775 -7.63 2.75 15.78
N ALA A 776 -7.40 1.43 15.92
CA ALA A 776 -6.94 0.60 14.82
C ALA A 776 -8.02 0.41 13.74
N CYS A 777 -9.29 0.28 14.14
CA CYS A 777 -10.42 0.08 13.23
C CYS A 777 -10.84 1.36 12.50
N VAL A 778 -10.98 2.47 13.23
CA VAL A 778 -11.40 3.77 12.67
C VAL A 778 -10.35 4.39 11.75
N ALA A 779 -9.11 3.91 11.82
CA ALA A 779 -8.08 4.26 10.85
C ALA A 779 -8.43 3.84 9.40
N CYS A 780 -9.37 2.91 9.21
CA CYS A 780 -9.93 2.57 7.90
C CYS A 780 -11.46 2.79 7.84
N HIS A 781 -12.18 2.48 8.93
CA HIS A 781 -13.63 2.56 9.03
C HIS A 781 -14.08 3.85 9.70
N ASP A 782 -13.99 4.97 9.00
CA ASP A 782 -14.26 6.31 9.52
C ASP A 782 -15.63 6.88 9.10
N SER A 783 -16.55 6.05 8.59
CA SER A 783 -17.90 6.50 8.30
C SER A 783 -18.71 6.77 9.56
N GLU A 784 -19.70 7.67 9.48
CA GLU A 784 -20.52 8.11 10.62
C GLU A 784 -21.11 6.92 11.41
N ILE A 785 -21.58 5.88 10.71
CA ILE A 785 -22.17 4.68 11.33
C ILE A 785 -21.11 3.83 12.03
N ALA A 786 -19.94 3.67 11.42
CA ALA A 786 -18.85 2.91 12.02
C ALA A 786 -18.33 3.61 13.29
N VAL A 787 -18.17 4.93 13.22
CA VAL A 787 -17.76 5.78 14.34
C VAL A 787 -18.80 5.73 15.46
N GLU A 788 -20.11 5.82 15.16
CA GLU A 788 -21.18 5.67 16.16
C GLU A 788 -21.17 4.29 16.81
N HIS A 789 -21.00 3.22 16.02
CA HIS A 789 -20.91 1.84 16.53
C HIS A 789 -19.75 1.67 17.53
N MET A 790 -18.60 2.25 17.23
CA MET A 790 -17.41 2.18 18.08
C MET A 790 -17.49 3.13 19.29
N SER A 791 -18.39 4.12 19.29
CA SER A 791 -18.52 5.16 20.34
C SER A 791 -19.43 4.79 21.52
N VAL A 792 -19.81 3.52 21.70
CA VAL A 792 -20.75 3.11 22.76
C VAL A 792 -20.11 3.17 24.16
N ARG A 793 -20.40 4.24 24.90
CA ARG A 793 -20.14 4.35 26.35
C ARG A 793 -21.18 3.56 27.14
N GLY A 794 -20.74 2.68 28.04
CA GLY A 794 -21.68 1.90 28.85
C GLY A 794 -21.10 1.36 30.15
N GLU A 795 -21.88 1.44 31.23
CA GLU A 795 -21.65 0.69 32.48
C GLU A 795 -22.12 -0.78 32.39
N GLY A 796 -22.57 -1.21 31.20
CA GLY A 796 -23.00 -2.58 30.91
C GLY A 796 -21.84 -3.56 30.79
N GLY A 797 -22.15 -4.85 30.62
CA GLY A 797 -21.13 -5.91 30.48
C GLY A 797 -20.37 -5.92 29.15
N ILE A 798 -20.75 -5.05 28.20
CA ILE A 798 -20.08 -4.86 26.90
C ILE A 798 -19.71 -3.38 26.85
N SER A 799 -18.42 -3.08 27.00
CA SER A 799 -17.82 -1.75 26.85
C SER A 799 -16.84 -1.79 25.67
N PHE A 800 -16.79 -0.70 24.89
CA PHE A 800 -15.81 -0.47 23.82
C PHE A 800 -14.77 0.57 24.27
N GLY A 801 -14.22 0.38 25.48
CA GLY A 801 -13.16 1.24 26.01
C GLY A 801 -13.64 2.59 26.56
N ASN A 802 -14.95 2.88 26.43
CA ASN A 802 -15.60 4.13 26.84
C ASN A 802 -15.03 5.42 26.20
N SER A 803 -14.23 5.33 25.14
CA SER A 803 -13.90 6.50 24.30
C SER A 803 -15.04 6.78 23.34
N PHE A 804 -15.45 8.04 23.26
CA PHE A 804 -16.37 8.53 22.25
C PHE A 804 -15.52 9.07 21.10
N LEU A 805 -15.53 8.36 19.97
CA LEU A 805 -14.68 8.72 18.84
C LEU A 805 -15.01 10.10 18.28
N ASP A 806 -16.28 10.51 18.36
CA ASP A 806 -16.76 11.86 17.98
C ASP A 806 -16.95 12.79 19.19
N ASN A 807 -16.01 12.83 20.14
CA ASN A 807 -16.27 13.47 21.45
C ASN A 807 -16.82 14.90 21.24
N PRO A 808 -18.07 15.20 21.65
CA PRO A 808 -18.68 16.50 21.37
C PRO A 808 -18.05 17.62 22.19
N ASP A 809 -17.22 17.27 23.18
CA ASP A 809 -16.53 18.20 24.06
C ASP A 809 -15.10 17.69 24.38
N PRO A 810 -14.22 17.56 23.38
CA PRO A 810 -12.90 16.94 23.55
C PRO A 810 -11.93 17.82 24.36
N PHE A 811 -12.27 19.10 24.57
CA PHE A 811 -11.45 20.07 25.30
C PHE A 811 -11.84 20.17 26.78
N ASP A 812 -13.15 20.18 27.11
CA ASP A 812 -13.60 20.30 28.51
C ASP A 812 -13.92 18.92 29.16
N ASP A 813 -14.22 17.86 28.39
CA ASP A 813 -14.45 16.48 28.86
C ASP A 813 -13.70 15.43 27.98
N PRO A 814 -12.35 15.47 27.94
CA PRO A 814 -11.57 14.53 27.15
C PRO A 814 -11.74 13.07 27.60
N ASP A 815 -11.65 12.15 26.63
CA ASP A 815 -11.50 10.72 26.90
C ASP A 815 -10.04 10.39 27.23
N THR A 816 -9.62 10.78 28.43
CA THR A 816 -8.23 10.61 28.90
C THR A 816 -7.81 9.15 29.02
N GLN A 817 -6.50 8.90 29.08
CA GLN A 817 -6.00 7.54 29.34
C GLN A 817 -6.50 6.98 30.68
N GLU A 818 -6.62 7.82 31.72
CA GLU A 818 -7.20 7.40 33.00
C GLU A 818 -8.64 6.91 32.83
N ARG A 819 -9.44 7.60 32.01
CA ARG A 819 -10.82 7.20 31.73
C ARG A 819 -10.89 5.87 30.98
N ILE A 820 -10.04 5.68 29.98
CA ILE A 820 -9.93 4.43 29.22
C ILE A 820 -9.49 3.28 30.15
N ASN A 821 -8.49 3.50 31.00
CA ASN A 821 -8.00 2.49 31.95
C ASN A 821 -9.05 2.11 33.02
N ASN A 822 -9.90 3.06 33.40
CA ASN A 822 -10.99 2.85 34.36
C ASN A 822 -12.26 2.27 33.71
N ALA A 823 -12.32 2.21 32.39
CA ALA A 823 -13.41 1.58 31.66
C ALA A 823 -13.42 0.05 31.85
N GLY A 824 -14.53 -0.59 31.49
CA GLY A 824 -14.50 -2.04 31.27
C GLY A 824 -13.53 -2.38 30.12
N PRO A 825 -12.99 -3.61 30.07
CA PRO A 825 -12.12 -4.01 28.96
C PRO A 825 -12.84 -3.83 27.63
N GLU A 826 -12.12 -3.44 26.57
CA GLU A 826 -12.67 -3.45 25.22
C GLU A 826 -13.12 -4.86 24.83
N ASN A 827 -14.41 -5.00 24.52
CA ASN A 827 -15.00 -6.28 24.18
C ASN A 827 -15.09 -6.51 22.66
N CYS A 828 -14.33 -5.76 21.85
CA CYS A 828 -14.34 -5.88 20.38
C CYS A 828 -14.08 -7.33 19.94
N VAL A 829 -13.12 -8.00 20.59
CA VAL A 829 -12.72 -9.40 20.32
C VAL A 829 -13.84 -10.40 20.62
N PHE A 830 -14.83 -10.06 21.45
CA PHE A 830 -15.98 -10.94 21.67
C PHE A 830 -16.82 -11.11 20.39
N CYS A 831 -16.90 -10.06 19.58
CA CYS A 831 -17.66 -10.02 18.33
C CYS A 831 -16.78 -10.31 17.11
N HIS A 832 -15.57 -9.75 17.13
CA HIS A 832 -14.64 -9.68 16.00
C HIS A 832 -13.40 -10.58 16.14
N GLY A 833 -13.28 -11.28 17.26
CA GLY A 833 -12.18 -12.23 17.48
C GLY A 833 -12.29 -13.47 16.60
N GLN A 834 -11.25 -14.29 16.66
CA GLN A 834 -11.20 -15.54 15.92
C GLN A 834 -12.35 -16.49 16.29
N GLY A 835 -13.08 -16.97 15.29
CA GLY A 835 -14.26 -17.82 15.39
C GLY A 835 -15.48 -17.13 16.01
N ALA A 836 -15.43 -15.81 16.20
CA ALA A 836 -16.58 -15.03 16.65
C ALA A 836 -17.58 -14.81 15.50
N PHE A 837 -18.73 -14.18 15.79
CA PHE A 837 -19.80 -14.08 14.80
C PHE A 837 -19.48 -13.13 13.63
N ALA A 838 -18.58 -12.16 13.84
CA ALA A 838 -18.08 -11.24 12.83
C ALA A 838 -16.55 -11.26 12.84
N ASP A 839 -15.97 -12.46 12.78
CA ASP A 839 -14.53 -12.72 12.74
C ASP A 839 -13.84 -11.82 11.69
N VAL A 840 -12.77 -11.14 12.10
CA VAL A 840 -11.96 -10.28 11.23
C VAL A 840 -11.44 -11.02 10.00
N ASP A 841 -11.04 -12.29 10.10
CA ASP A 841 -10.59 -13.09 8.96
C ASP A 841 -11.70 -13.25 7.92
N GLU A 842 -12.89 -13.64 8.37
CA GLU A 842 -14.03 -13.87 7.48
C GLU A 842 -14.54 -12.54 6.88
N ALA A 843 -14.64 -11.49 7.71
CA ALA A 843 -15.13 -10.18 7.31
C ALA A 843 -14.20 -9.51 6.28
N HIS A 844 -12.89 -9.76 6.38
CA HIS A 844 -11.91 -9.21 5.46
C HIS A 844 -11.46 -10.18 4.36
N GLY A 845 -12.07 -11.38 4.27
CA GLY A 845 -11.81 -12.35 3.20
C GLY A 845 -10.44 -13.03 3.27
N LEU A 846 -9.85 -13.17 4.45
CA LEU A 846 -8.58 -13.88 4.66
C LEU A 846 -8.75 -15.41 4.68
N LYS A 847 -10.00 -15.91 4.71
CA LYS A 847 -10.37 -17.32 4.80
C LYS A 847 -11.60 -17.68 3.99
#